data_AF-A0A933J1K6-F1
#
_entry.id   AF-A0A933J1K6-F1
#
_cell.length_a   1.000
_cell.length_b   1.000
_cell.length_c   1.000
_cell.angle_alpha   90.00
_cell.angle_beta   90.00
_cell.angle_gamma   90.00
#
_symmetry.space_group_name_H-M   'P 1'
#
loop_
_entity.id
_entity.type
_entity.pdbx_description
1 polymer ?
#
loop_
_entity_poly.entity_id
_entity_poly.type
_entity_poly.pdbx_seq_one_letter_code
_entity_poly.pdbx_strand_id
1 'polypeptide(L)'
;MVAWFGVGSSFQGSHLDGDAQPVGVQAPSSAVQIVAVTLAPAALKSGELLNVSITVKKTSLNAGGLLNVSITVKNNSNVPLATQDPQPGFVYEEGETFYTRGFPDVQSAFRVGIDFDGRTGIDHPYRWGWGAPLAPGETRTITGAIRMKQPQSRSYWVGLVQERVAWLQDREGTQLVNVVSAGTVTPPTATAVPKTATATPTNAGKPQIIAVTLAPTSLNAGGLLNVSITVKNNSNVPLATQDPQPGFVYEEGETSYTRGFPDVHGAFRVGIDFDGRTGVDHPYRWGLGTPLAPGETRTIAGAIRMKQAQSRSYWVGLVQERVAWLQDQLGAQTIRVEGPTATATATAMPKSATPTLTATAVPKTATPTATAIPKTATATPTIPTATPTNVGKPQIVAVTLAPTSLKSGELLNVSITVKNNSSTPLISQDPPPGLVYEEDETFYTRGYPDVYGAFRVGIEFGGRTGIDHPYRWGWGAPLAPGETRTITGAIRMKQAQSRSYWVGLVQERVAWLQDQLGAQTIRVEGPTATPTPTRTNTPVPGWTSTPIPMSYYGTLAVLSPPTDRPAAQHADLNLALRSYAPVGAWLGLVDYWGGTDPGAPQLYGVFADQRTPQFNAAYRVYDWNWECNCRGALMNDWDVMLLGFQANPNETVHVPGRSGTMANGYHALVLYADADRVTLKYTPDDNVIWGYTIHLEGIATEPSLISLYESLNSIGRQRLPAVRGGQIVGRARGTEVKVAIRDTGAFLDPRSRKDWWQGR
;
A
#
# COMPACT_ATOMS: atom_id res chain seq x y z
N MET A 1 22.72 -60.59 39.02
CA MET A 1 24.13 -60.59 38.55
C MET A 1 24.38 -59.19 37.99
N VAL A 2 25.05 -58.29 38.75
CA VAL A 2 26.52 -58.13 38.82
C VAL A 2 27.07 -57.81 37.41
N ALA A 3 27.41 -56.60 36.97
CA ALA A 3 27.96 -55.34 37.54
C ALA A 3 29.51 -55.17 37.35
N TRP A 4 29.92 -53.90 37.23
CA TRP A 4 31.29 -53.30 37.27
C TRP A 4 32.06 -52.95 35.97
N PHE A 5 32.19 -51.62 35.75
CA PHE A 5 33.39 -50.76 35.56
C PHE A 5 34.65 -51.18 34.76
N GLY A 6 35.29 -50.17 34.13
CA GLY A 6 36.67 -50.17 33.60
C GLY A 6 36.82 -49.31 32.34
N VAL A 7 36.94 -47.96 32.40
CA VAL A 7 38.14 -47.13 32.69
C VAL A 7 39.30 -47.32 31.70
N GLY A 8 39.69 -46.24 31.00
CA GLY A 8 41.10 -45.91 30.78
C GLY A 8 41.59 -45.74 29.33
N SER A 9 42.09 -44.54 29.03
CA SER A 9 43.37 -44.28 28.32
C SER A 9 43.50 -44.65 26.82
N SER A 10 44.37 -44.04 26.00
CA SER A 10 45.03 -42.71 26.00
C SER A 10 45.96 -42.58 24.76
N PHE A 11 46.21 -41.34 24.30
CA PHE A 11 47.43 -40.88 23.58
C PHE A 11 47.76 -41.32 22.12
N GLN A 12 48.10 -40.29 21.32
CA GLN A 12 49.08 -40.21 20.20
C GLN A 12 49.00 -41.22 19.02
N GLY A 13 49.25 -40.82 17.76
CA GLY A 13 49.61 -39.50 17.21
C GLY A 13 50.17 -39.61 15.77
N SER A 14 50.38 -38.45 15.12
CA SER A 14 51.03 -38.22 13.79
C SER A 14 50.35 -38.71 12.49
N HIS A 15 49.92 -37.74 11.64
CA HIS A 15 50.45 -37.42 10.28
C HIS A 15 51.05 -38.58 9.45
N LEU A 16 50.78 -38.83 8.15
CA LEU A 16 50.05 -38.20 7.00
C LEU A 16 49.61 -39.37 6.05
N ASP A 17 48.85 -39.25 4.94
CA ASP A 17 48.25 -38.15 4.15
C ASP A 17 47.04 -38.67 3.31
N GLY A 18 46.44 -37.81 2.46
CA GLY A 18 45.88 -38.24 1.15
C GLY A 18 44.35 -38.48 1.00
N ASP A 19 43.64 -37.40 0.69
CA ASP A 19 42.42 -37.27 -0.17
C ASP A 19 41.16 -38.17 -0.09
N ALA A 20 40.02 -37.45 -0.18
CA ALA A 20 38.69 -37.82 -0.70
C ALA A 20 37.63 -38.56 0.18
N GLN A 21 36.59 -37.77 0.50
CA GLN A 21 35.28 -38.02 1.14
C GLN A 21 34.34 -39.01 0.39
N PRO A 22 33.16 -39.47 0.92
CA PRO A 22 32.32 -38.83 1.96
C PRO A 22 31.70 -39.72 3.07
N VAL A 23 31.11 -39.07 4.10
CA VAL A 23 30.44 -39.68 5.27
C VAL A 23 29.05 -39.06 5.52
N GLY A 24 28.12 -39.81 6.15
CA GLY A 24 26.78 -39.32 6.53
C GLY A 24 26.34 -39.59 7.97
N VAL A 25 25.46 -38.70 8.47
CA VAL A 25 24.19 -38.95 9.22
C VAL A 25 24.18 -39.49 10.69
N GLN A 26 23.61 -38.64 11.59
CA GLN A 26 22.83 -38.86 12.86
C GLN A 26 23.43 -39.28 14.25
N ALA A 27 23.37 -38.32 15.22
CA ALA A 27 22.53 -38.27 16.46
C ALA A 27 22.60 -39.36 17.58
N PRO A 28 22.01 -39.21 18.83
CA PRO A 28 21.57 -38.04 19.63
C PRO A 28 21.90 -38.06 21.18
N SER A 29 21.46 -36.99 21.91
CA SER A 29 20.92 -36.95 23.31
C SER A 29 21.75 -36.52 24.56
N SER A 30 21.39 -35.33 25.09
CA SER A 30 21.00 -34.94 26.47
C SER A 30 21.87 -35.18 27.74
N ALA A 31 22.41 -34.10 28.33
CA ALA A 31 22.24 -33.67 29.76
C ALA A 31 23.07 -32.40 30.09
N VAL A 32 22.68 -31.59 31.10
CA VAL A 32 23.31 -30.29 31.47
C VAL A 32 23.48 -30.18 32.99
N GLN A 33 24.63 -29.65 33.46
CA GLN A 33 24.79 -28.66 34.56
C GLN A 33 26.27 -28.21 34.70
N ILE A 34 26.52 -27.06 35.34
CA ILE A 34 27.76 -26.24 35.25
C ILE A 34 28.31 -25.88 36.65
N VAL A 35 29.64 -25.76 36.79
CA VAL A 35 30.32 -24.97 37.85
C VAL A 35 31.40 -24.08 37.19
N ALA A 36 31.73 -22.93 37.79
CA ALA A 36 32.10 -21.70 37.10
C ALA A 36 33.61 -21.40 36.87
N VAL A 37 33.88 -20.63 35.79
CA VAL A 37 34.73 -19.40 35.68
C VAL A 37 36.15 -19.43 36.30
N THR A 38 37.27 -19.12 35.60
CA THR A 38 37.62 -18.73 34.20
C THR A 38 39.14 -19.02 34.02
N LEU A 39 39.88 -18.81 32.91
CA LEU A 39 39.79 -18.06 31.62
C LEU A 39 40.32 -18.99 30.49
N ALA A 40 40.15 -18.77 29.17
CA ALA A 40 39.32 -17.87 28.36
C ALA A 40 38.80 -18.69 27.15
N PRO A 41 37.62 -18.40 26.57
CA PRO A 41 37.20 -19.00 25.30
C PRO A 41 37.98 -18.33 24.15
N ALA A 42 38.63 -19.05 23.23
CA ALA A 42 38.06 -20.02 22.28
C ALA A 42 36.99 -19.38 21.37
N ALA A 43 37.11 -19.58 20.05
CA ALA A 43 36.36 -18.84 19.04
C ALA A 43 34.84 -18.86 19.27
N LEU A 44 34.24 -17.68 19.38
CA LEU A 44 32.81 -17.50 19.64
C LEU A 44 31.98 -17.88 18.40
N LYS A 45 30.78 -18.44 18.65
CA LYS A 45 29.82 -18.78 17.59
C LYS A 45 29.14 -17.52 17.05
N SER A 46 28.71 -17.58 15.78
CA SER A 46 27.95 -16.52 15.13
C SER A 46 26.69 -16.14 15.94
N GLY A 47 26.58 -14.88 16.35
CA GLY A 47 25.36 -14.29 16.93
C GLY A 47 25.52 -13.55 18.26
N GLU A 48 26.65 -13.69 18.96
CA GLU A 48 26.80 -13.13 20.32
C GLU A 48 27.17 -11.63 20.31
N LEU A 49 26.14 -10.77 20.20
CA LEU A 49 26.24 -9.33 20.44
C LEU A 49 26.26 -9.09 21.96
N LEU A 50 27.03 -8.12 22.49
CA LEU A 50 27.26 -8.00 23.94
C LEU A 50 26.96 -6.59 24.49
N ASN A 51 26.39 -6.56 25.70
CA ASN A 51 26.13 -5.39 26.58
C ASN A 51 25.03 -4.40 26.13
N VAL A 52 23.78 -4.85 26.18
CA VAL A 52 22.60 -3.97 26.20
C VAL A 52 22.38 -3.41 27.61
N SER A 53 22.82 -2.18 27.86
CA SER A 53 22.49 -1.43 29.08
C SER A 53 21.42 -0.38 28.79
N ILE A 54 20.28 -0.41 29.50
CA ILE A 54 19.34 0.72 29.49
C ILE A 54 19.85 1.83 30.43
N THR A 55 19.75 3.09 30.01
CA THR A 55 19.85 4.24 30.93
C THR A 55 18.54 5.03 30.91
N VAL A 56 17.62 4.67 31.80
CA VAL A 56 16.39 5.45 32.03
C VAL A 56 16.74 6.70 32.83
N LYS A 57 16.84 7.85 32.16
CA LYS A 57 17.24 9.12 32.79
C LYS A 57 16.29 9.61 33.89
N LYS A 58 15.06 9.09 33.96
CA LYS A 58 14.07 9.43 35.00
C LYS A 58 13.04 8.31 35.14
N THR A 59 13.01 7.64 36.30
CA THR A 59 12.12 6.50 36.61
C THR A 59 10.75 6.91 37.15
N SER A 60 10.52 8.21 37.38
CA SER A 60 9.23 8.79 37.77
C SER A 60 8.87 9.95 36.84
N LEU A 61 7.77 9.81 36.11
CA LEU A 61 7.32 10.70 35.05
C LEU A 61 5.92 11.23 35.34
N ASN A 62 5.60 12.44 34.88
CA ASN A 62 4.21 12.88 34.79
C ASN A 62 3.63 12.38 33.46
N ALA A 63 2.30 12.18 33.40
CA ALA A 63 1.56 12.00 32.16
C ALA A 63 1.90 13.12 31.15
N GLY A 64 2.19 12.74 29.91
CA GLY A 64 2.76 13.58 28.84
C GLY A 64 4.29 13.57 28.77
N GLY A 65 4.98 13.01 29.77
CA GLY A 65 6.44 12.95 29.86
C GLY A 65 7.10 11.89 28.97
N LEU A 66 8.37 12.11 28.63
CA LEU A 66 9.16 11.19 27.80
C LEU A 66 9.98 10.20 28.66
N LEU A 67 9.66 8.91 28.51
CA LEU A 67 10.57 7.82 28.88
C LEU A 67 11.69 7.77 27.83
N ASN A 68 12.82 8.36 28.16
CA ASN A 68 13.99 8.36 27.29
C ASN A 68 14.78 7.06 27.47
N VAL A 69 15.10 6.40 26.35
CA VAL A 69 15.91 5.18 26.32
C VAL A 69 17.23 5.43 25.61
N SER A 70 18.26 4.75 26.09
CA SER A 70 19.62 4.75 25.54
C SER A 70 20.12 3.32 25.67
N ILE A 71 20.44 2.72 24.54
CA ILE A 71 20.74 1.29 24.37
C ILE A 71 22.07 1.18 23.61
N THR A 72 23.05 0.47 24.13
CA THR A 72 24.31 0.23 23.41
C THR A 72 24.30 -1.15 22.76
N VAL A 73 24.80 -1.23 21.53
CA VAL A 73 24.99 -2.48 20.78
C VAL A 73 26.42 -2.54 20.24
N LYS A 74 26.97 -3.75 20.13
CA LYS A 74 28.30 -3.98 19.55
C LYS A 74 28.28 -5.17 18.60
N ASN A 75 28.72 -4.96 17.36
CA ASN A 75 28.90 -6.05 16.39
C ASN A 75 30.18 -6.84 16.71
N ASN A 76 30.03 -8.06 17.22
CA ASN A 76 31.14 -8.99 17.44
C ASN A 76 31.34 -9.99 16.28
N SER A 77 30.56 -9.90 15.20
CA SER A 77 30.74 -10.73 14.01
C SER A 77 31.82 -10.19 13.07
N ASN A 78 32.20 -10.98 12.08
CA ASN A 78 33.16 -10.61 11.03
C ASN A 78 32.51 -9.96 9.79
N VAL A 79 31.19 -9.71 9.80
CA VAL A 79 30.46 -9.10 8.67
C VAL A 79 29.69 -7.85 9.10
N PRO A 80 29.47 -6.86 8.22
CA PRO A 80 28.59 -5.74 8.51
C PRO A 80 27.15 -6.21 8.72
N LEU A 81 26.51 -5.76 9.79
CA LEU A 81 25.12 -6.11 10.10
C LEU A 81 24.18 -5.02 9.58
N ALA A 82 23.29 -5.40 8.66
CA ALA A 82 22.30 -4.50 8.08
C ALA A 82 21.27 -4.06 9.12
N THR A 83 20.85 -2.80 9.07
CA THR A 83 19.78 -2.24 9.92
C THR A 83 18.74 -1.55 9.05
N GLN A 84 17.70 -1.02 9.67
CA GLN A 84 16.52 -0.45 9.00
C GLN A 84 15.86 0.62 9.87
N ASP A 85 14.77 1.21 9.38
CA ASP A 85 13.99 2.18 10.13
C ASP A 85 13.15 1.56 11.29
N PRO A 86 12.78 2.35 12.31
CA PRO A 86 13.09 3.78 12.46
C PRO A 86 14.48 4.09 13.01
N GLN A 87 14.96 5.27 12.65
CA GLN A 87 16.27 5.79 13.02
C GLN A 87 16.43 6.07 14.52
N PRO A 88 17.68 6.06 15.05
CA PRO A 88 17.98 6.52 16.40
C PRO A 88 17.42 7.93 16.66
N GLY A 89 16.84 8.13 17.84
CA GLY A 89 16.19 9.37 18.26
C GLY A 89 14.69 9.46 17.93
N PHE A 90 14.12 8.47 17.22
CA PHE A 90 12.67 8.42 16.98
C PHE A 90 11.87 8.37 18.29
N VAL A 91 10.75 9.10 18.35
CA VAL A 91 9.88 9.16 19.52
C VAL A 91 8.54 8.52 19.20
N TYR A 92 8.19 7.50 19.99
CA TYR A 92 6.88 6.88 19.98
C TYR A 92 5.94 7.59 20.94
N GLU A 93 4.66 7.60 20.63
CA GLU A 93 3.61 7.86 21.61
C GLU A 93 3.19 6.54 22.27
N GLU A 94 2.80 6.58 23.55
CA GLU A 94 2.34 5.37 24.25
C GLU A 94 1.13 4.72 23.56
N GLY A 95 1.23 3.41 23.33
CA GLY A 95 0.25 2.60 22.61
C GLY A 95 0.52 2.45 21.11
N GLU A 96 1.50 3.18 20.56
CA GLU A 96 1.97 2.97 19.20
C GLU A 96 2.91 1.77 19.07
N THR A 97 3.16 1.37 17.83
CA THR A 97 4.14 0.36 17.45
C THR A 97 4.97 0.86 16.27
N PHE A 98 6.11 0.24 15.98
CA PHE A 98 6.86 0.53 14.76
C PHE A 98 6.01 0.32 13.48
N TYR A 99 5.12 -0.68 13.46
CA TYR A 99 4.19 -0.89 12.35
C TYR A 99 3.15 0.24 12.20
N THR A 100 2.53 0.69 13.30
CA THR A 100 1.54 1.79 13.24
C THR A 100 2.19 3.14 12.88
N ARG A 101 3.52 3.24 12.97
CA ARG A 101 4.31 4.38 12.48
C ARG A 101 4.85 4.18 11.06
N GLY A 102 4.43 3.13 10.37
CA GLY A 102 4.73 2.89 8.95
C GLY A 102 6.08 2.24 8.68
N PHE A 103 6.78 1.73 9.70
CA PHE A 103 8.06 1.07 9.51
C PHE A 103 7.83 -0.44 9.25
N PRO A 104 8.18 -0.97 8.06
CA PRO A 104 8.09 -2.40 7.79
C PRO A 104 9.16 -3.16 8.57
N ASP A 105 8.99 -4.47 8.70
CA ASP A 105 10.05 -5.40 9.11
C ASP A 105 10.77 -5.93 7.85
N VAL A 106 12.03 -5.53 7.70
CA VAL A 106 12.90 -5.94 6.59
C VAL A 106 13.60 -7.23 6.99
N GLN A 107 13.37 -8.30 6.24
CA GLN A 107 13.91 -9.62 6.54
C GLN A 107 15.43 -9.59 6.79
N SER A 108 15.85 -10.20 7.90
CA SER A 108 17.25 -10.28 8.35
C SER A 108 17.93 -8.97 8.74
N ALA A 109 17.24 -7.82 8.71
CA ALA A 109 17.77 -6.57 9.27
C ALA A 109 17.68 -6.56 10.81
N PHE A 110 18.55 -5.78 11.46
CA PHE A 110 18.69 -5.77 12.91
C PHE A 110 18.10 -4.50 13.54
N ARG A 111 17.39 -4.67 14.66
CA ARG A 111 16.85 -3.58 15.52
C ARG A 111 17.00 -3.90 17.00
N VAL A 112 16.98 -2.87 17.82
CA VAL A 112 16.70 -2.97 19.27
C VAL A 112 15.26 -2.55 19.55
N GLY A 113 14.64 -3.08 20.60
CA GLY A 113 13.28 -2.73 20.97
C GLY A 113 13.05 -2.68 22.47
N ILE A 114 11.91 -2.11 22.88
CA ILE A 114 11.44 -2.03 24.26
C ILE A 114 10.11 -2.79 24.39
N ASP A 115 10.06 -3.69 25.37
CA ASP A 115 8.87 -4.43 25.80
C ASP A 115 8.59 -4.15 27.30
N PHE A 116 7.47 -4.64 27.82
CA PHE A 116 6.97 -4.30 29.16
C PHE A 116 5.94 -5.29 29.73
N ASP A 117 5.83 -5.33 31.05
CA ASP A 117 4.88 -6.21 31.74
C ASP A 117 3.41 -5.88 31.38
N GLY A 118 2.60 -6.92 31.14
CA GLY A 118 1.18 -6.75 30.82
C GLY A 118 0.90 -6.21 29.42
N ARG A 119 1.86 -6.32 28.48
CA ARG A 119 1.66 -5.98 27.07
C ARG A 119 0.55 -6.80 26.41
N THR A 120 -0.18 -6.13 25.52
CA THR A 120 -1.06 -6.72 24.52
C THR A 120 -0.59 -6.36 23.11
N GLY A 121 -0.81 -7.23 22.12
CA GLY A 121 -0.35 -7.01 20.74
C GLY A 121 1.04 -7.58 20.45
N ILE A 122 1.82 -6.91 19.59
CA ILE A 122 3.11 -7.42 19.07
C ILE A 122 4.24 -7.34 20.09
N ASP A 123 5.21 -8.24 20.01
CA ASP A 123 6.41 -8.21 20.88
C ASP A 123 7.30 -7.00 20.60
N HIS A 124 7.83 -6.39 21.67
CA HIS A 124 8.68 -5.19 21.62
C HIS A 124 8.11 -4.12 20.66
N PRO A 125 6.97 -3.49 21.00
CA PRO A 125 6.24 -2.63 20.08
C PRO A 125 7.02 -1.39 19.64
N TYR A 126 7.88 -0.87 20.52
CA TYR A 126 8.75 0.28 20.24
C TYR A 126 10.12 -0.23 19.80
N ARG A 127 10.51 -0.04 18.53
CA ARG A 127 11.82 -0.50 18.00
C ARG A 127 12.60 0.64 17.35
N TRP A 128 13.93 0.49 17.29
CA TRP A 128 14.85 1.38 16.60
C TRP A 128 15.93 0.56 15.89
N GLY A 129 16.22 0.89 14.64
CA GLY A 129 17.48 0.50 14.01
C GLY A 129 18.60 1.47 14.33
N TRP A 130 19.73 1.31 13.63
CA TRP A 130 21.00 1.79 14.13
C TRP A 130 21.59 3.01 13.40
N GLY A 131 20.91 3.57 12.40
CA GLY A 131 21.53 4.48 11.45
C GLY A 131 21.91 3.75 10.18
N ALA A 132 23.21 3.71 9.91
CA ALA A 132 23.82 2.85 8.89
C ALA A 132 23.95 1.40 9.38
N PRO A 133 24.30 0.42 8.51
CA PRO A 133 24.82 -0.87 8.95
C PRO A 133 25.93 -0.74 10.01
N LEU A 134 26.05 -1.73 10.90
CA LEU A 134 27.03 -1.75 12.00
C LEU A 134 28.24 -2.59 11.58
N ALA A 135 29.42 -1.99 11.47
CA ALA A 135 30.62 -2.66 10.95
C ALA A 135 31.20 -3.68 11.94
N PRO A 136 31.99 -4.68 11.49
CA PRO A 136 32.68 -5.64 12.37
C PRO A 136 33.48 -4.94 13.48
N GLY A 137 33.26 -5.33 14.73
CA GLY A 137 33.89 -4.73 15.91
C GLY A 137 33.29 -3.39 16.38
N GLU A 138 32.39 -2.77 15.61
CA GLU A 138 31.83 -1.44 15.93
C GLU A 138 30.84 -1.50 17.11
N THR A 139 30.97 -0.55 18.03
CA THR A 139 30.02 -0.27 19.11
C THR A 139 29.26 1.01 18.81
N ARG A 140 27.93 1.00 18.96
CA ARG A 140 27.07 2.17 18.73
C ARG A 140 25.99 2.30 19.80
N THR A 141 25.73 3.52 20.25
CA THR A 141 24.62 3.81 21.18
C THR A 141 23.42 4.34 20.40
N ILE A 142 22.30 3.66 20.57
CA ILE A 142 21.00 3.93 19.97
C ILE A 142 20.14 4.64 21.02
N THR A 143 19.58 5.79 20.66
CA THR A 143 18.68 6.55 21.52
C THR A 143 17.25 6.47 21.00
N GLY A 144 16.29 6.75 21.87
CA GLY A 144 14.87 6.82 21.52
C GLY A 144 14.05 7.36 22.69
N ALA A 145 12.76 7.58 22.48
CA ALA A 145 11.85 7.88 23.59
C ALA A 145 10.43 7.35 23.35
N ILE A 146 9.69 7.18 24.44
CA ILE A 146 8.25 6.88 24.44
C ILE A 146 7.54 7.96 25.27
N ARG A 147 6.50 8.60 24.73
CA ARG A 147 5.69 9.56 25.46
C ARG A 147 4.61 8.85 26.27
N MET A 148 4.84 8.77 27.58
CA MET A 148 3.94 8.14 28.54
C MET A 148 2.73 9.03 28.77
N LYS A 149 1.52 8.56 28.47
CA LYS A 149 0.26 9.31 28.57
C LYS A 149 -0.57 8.90 29.77
N GLN A 150 -0.61 7.61 30.08
CA GLN A 150 -1.48 7.06 31.11
C GLN A 150 -0.71 6.86 32.44
N PRO A 151 -1.26 7.32 33.57
CA PRO A 151 -0.71 7.02 34.89
C PRO A 151 -0.68 5.50 35.15
N GLN A 152 0.49 4.96 35.48
CA GLN A 152 0.72 3.53 35.68
C GLN A 152 2.06 3.26 36.37
N SER A 153 2.26 2.06 36.90
CA SER A 153 3.56 1.54 37.32
C SER A 153 3.80 0.23 36.57
N ARG A 154 4.92 0.12 35.84
CA ARG A 154 5.19 -1.01 34.94
C ARG A 154 6.68 -1.19 34.69
N SER A 155 7.15 -2.44 34.60
CA SER A 155 8.53 -2.75 34.21
C SER A 155 8.68 -2.70 32.69
N TYR A 156 9.79 -2.14 32.23
CA TYR A 156 10.20 -2.08 30.82
C TYR A 156 11.57 -2.72 30.67
N TRP A 157 11.82 -3.42 29.56
CA TRP A 157 13.11 -4.03 29.24
C TRP A 157 13.45 -3.92 27.76
N VAL A 158 14.71 -4.21 27.44
CA VAL A 158 15.24 -4.15 26.07
C VAL A 158 15.34 -5.56 25.48
N GLY A 159 15.08 -5.67 24.18
CA GLY A 159 15.42 -6.83 23.38
C GLY A 159 16.17 -6.43 22.10
N LEU A 160 16.81 -7.42 21.48
CA LEU A 160 17.61 -7.31 20.26
C LEU A 160 17.14 -8.36 19.26
N VAL A 161 16.69 -7.91 18.10
CA VAL A 161 16.03 -8.75 17.08
C VAL A 161 16.79 -8.71 15.76
N GLN A 162 16.91 -9.88 15.15
CA GLN A 162 17.08 -10.01 13.71
C GLN A 162 15.71 -10.30 13.09
N GLU A 163 15.20 -9.36 12.31
CA GLU A 163 13.79 -9.32 11.89
C GLU A 163 13.42 -10.53 11.02
N ARG A 164 12.29 -11.15 11.37
CA ARG A 164 11.80 -12.44 10.83
C ARG A 164 12.75 -13.63 10.98
N VAL A 165 13.79 -13.53 11.83
CA VAL A 165 14.72 -14.63 12.11
C VAL A 165 14.64 -15.06 13.57
N ALA A 166 15.09 -14.22 14.50
CA ALA A 166 15.14 -14.54 15.93
C ALA A 166 15.29 -13.30 16.82
N TRP A 167 14.81 -13.41 18.06
CA TRP A 167 15.32 -12.62 19.18
C TRP A 167 16.68 -13.18 19.58
N LEU A 168 17.70 -12.34 19.56
CA LEU A 168 19.07 -12.68 19.95
C LEU A 168 19.31 -12.39 21.43
N GLN A 169 18.63 -11.37 21.97
CA GLN A 169 18.54 -11.05 23.41
C GLN A 169 17.13 -10.53 23.72
N ASP A 170 16.67 -10.79 24.94
CA ASP A 170 15.39 -10.32 25.50
C ASP A 170 15.57 -10.13 27.02
N ARG A 171 14.70 -9.34 27.63
CA ARG A 171 14.67 -9.02 29.07
C ARG A 171 15.87 -8.26 29.64
N GLU A 172 16.72 -7.73 28.78
CA GLU A 172 17.92 -6.99 29.16
C GLU A 172 17.57 -5.66 29.84
N GLY A 173 18.23 -5.37 30.96
CA GLY A 173 18.09 -4.11 31.69
C GLY A 173 16.68 -3.81 32.21
N THR A 174 15.92 -4.82 32.67
CA THR A 174 14.54 -4.63 33.19
C THR A 174 14.48 -3.54 34.27
N GLN A 175 13.65 -2.50 34.06
CA GLN A 175 13.53 -1.32 34.90
C GLN A 175 12.06 -0.94 35.16
N LEU A 176 11.68 -0.80 36.44
CA LEU A 176 10.37 -0.27 36.84
C LEU A 176 10.28 1.24 36.55
N VAL A 177 9.19 1.66 35.89
CA VAL A 177 8.88 3.07 35.57
C VAL A 177 7.51 3.43 36.14
N ASN A 178 7.45 4.55 36.85
CA ASN A 178 6.23 5.11 37.43
C ASN A 178 5.78 6.35 36.65
N VAL A 179 4.51 6.40 36.26
CA VAL A 179 3.87 7.53 35.58
C VAL A 179 2.71 8.02 36.46
N VAL A 180 2.69 9.30 36.81
CA VAL A 180 1.67 9.91 37.67
C VAL A 180 0.87 10.98 36.93
N SER A 181 -0.37 11.23 37.36
CA SER A 181 -1.26 12.23 36.74
C SER A 181 -0.65 13.63 36.77
N ALA A 182 -0.77 14.36 35.65
CA ALA A 182 -0.39 15.77 35.61
C ALA A 182 -1.37 16.60 36.47
N GLY A 183 -0.86 17.30 37.48
CA GLY A 183 -1.68 18.14 38.36
C GLY A 183 -2.28 19.34 37.62
N THR A 184 -3.55 19.61 37.84
CA THR A 184 -4.26 20.77 37.28
C THR A 184 -3.68 22.10 37.82
N VAL A 185 -3.18 22.93 36.92
CA VAL A 185 -2.88 24.35 37.19
C VAL A 185 -3.90 25.24 36.46
N THR A 186 -4.56 26.09 37.22
CA THR A 186 -5.64 27.00 36.78
C THR A 186 -5.09 28.08 35.84
N PRO A 187 -5.78 28.43 34.74
CA PRO A 187 -5.30 29.46 33.81
C PRO A 187 -5.53 30.89 34.36
N PRO A 188 -4.52 31.77 34.36
CA PRO A 188 -4.69 33.18 34.70
C PRO A 188 -5.17 34.03 33.52
N THR A 189 -5.88 35.10 33.85
CA THR A 189 -6.57 36.05 32.96
C THR A 189 -5.64 36.78 31.97
N ALA A 190 -6.17 37.08 30.77
CA ALA A 190 -5.47 37.85 29.75
C ALA A 190 -5.42 39.36 30.05
N THR A 191 -4.25 39.97 29.83
CA THR A 191 -4.04 41.43 29.78
C THR A 191 -3.17 41.77 28.55
N ALA A 192 -3.40 42.91 27.91
CA ALA A 192 -2.93 43.20 26.55
C ALA A 192 -1.52 43.86 26.47
N VAL A 193 -0.73 43.45 25.44
CA VAL A 193 0.09 44.27 24.49
C VAL A 193 1.17 45.24 25.07
N PRO A 194 2.40 45.44 24.50
CA PRO A 194 2.90 45.10 23.14
C PRO A 194 4.32 44.45 23.05
N LYS A 195 4.73 44.22 21.78
CA LYS A 195 6.10 44.31 21.20
C LYS A 195 7.04 43.08 21.25
N THR A 196 7.45 42.66 20.04
CA THR A 196 8.72 42.02 19.65
C THR A 196 9.52 41.25 20.71
N ALA A 197 9.47 39.92 20.62
CA ALA A 197 10.56 39.05 21.07
C ALA A 197 11.12 38.29 19.86
N THR A 198 12.27 38.73 19.36
CA THR A 198 13.05 38.02 18.34
C THR A 198 13.64 36.77 18.96
N ALA A 199 12.94 35.64 18.84
CA ALA A 199 13.45 34.35 19.29
C ALA A 199 14.49 33.81 18.29
N THR A 200 15.76 34.12 18.52
CA THR A 200 16.89 33.50 17.80
C THR A 200 17.13 32.08 18.34
N PRO A 201 16.92 31.01 17.57
CA PRO A 201 17.23 29.66 18.01
C PRO A 201 18.60 29.23 17.47
N THR A 202 19.53 28.92 18.37
CA THR A 202 20.87 28.39 18.06
C THR A 202 20.81 27.01 17.41
N ASN A 203 20.64 26.98 16.08
CA ASN A 203 20.95 25.84 15.21
C ASN A 203 21.71 26.36 13.98
N ALA A 204 22.99 26.66 14.16
CA ALA A 204 23.87 26.99 13.05
C ALA A 204 23.94 25.80 12.07
N GLY A 205 23.68 26.03 10.78
CA GLY A 205 23.79 25.01 9.73
C GLY A 205 22.50 24.32 9.29
N LYS A 206 21.31 24.61 9.85
CA LYS A 206 20.05 23.96 9.44
C LYS A 206 18.92 24.92 9.04
N PRO A 207 18.01 24.52 8.13
CA PRO A 207 16.77 25.25 7.82
C PRO A 207 15.91 25.48 9.07
N GLN A 208 15.25 26.63 9.14
CA GLN A 208 14.37 27.01 10.25
C GLN A 208 13.13 27.78 9.77
N ILE A 209 11.95 27.43 10.28
CA ILE A 209 10.82 28.34 10.39
C ILE A 209 11.16 29.39 11.46
N ILE A 210 10.96 30.66 11.10
CA ILE A 210 11.20 31.82 11.97
C ILE A 210 9.94 32.66 12.26
N ALA A 211 8.85 32.45 11.51
CA ALA A 211 7.54 33.04 11.79
C ALA A 211 6.41 32.16 11.24
N VAL A 212 5.25 32.20 11.91
CA VAL A 212 4.01 31.52 11.51
C VAL A 212 2.84 32.47 11.73
N THR A 213 1.85 32.45 10.86
CA THR A 213 0.56 33.14 11.03
C THR A 213 -0.56 32.30 10.41
N LEU A 214 -1.57 32.02 11.22
CA LEU A 214 -2.81 31.33 10.84
C LEU A 214 -3.98 32.29 11.10
N ALA A 215 -4.66 32.74 10.05
CA ALA A 215 -5.68 33.79 10.18
C ALA A 215 -6.82 33.66 9.15
N PRO A 216 -8.08 33.98 9.51
CA PRO A 216 -8.53 34.42 10.83
C PRO A 216 -8.67 33.25 11.83
N THR A 217 -8.69 33.55 13.13
CA THR A 217 -8.89 32.54 14.19
C THR A 217 -10.36 32.17 14.41
N SER A 218 -11.29 32.92 13.82
CA SER A 218 -12.71 32.59 13.75
C SER A 218 -13.24 32.90 12.35
N LEU A 219 -13.99 31.97 11.76
CA LEU A 219 -14.57 32.09 10.42
C LEU A 219 -15.85 31.27 10.28
N ASN A 220 -16.66 31.57 9.27
CA ASN A 220 -17.82 30.75 8.90
C ASN A 220 -17.38 29.59 7.98
N ALA A 221 -18.14 28.49 8.00
CA ALA A 221 -18.04 27.43 7.00
C ALA A 221 -18.13 28.00 5.57
N GLY A 222 -17.23 27.55 4.69
CA GLY A 222 -16.96 28.09 3.35
C GLY A 222 -15.78 29.09 3.30
N GLY A 223 -15.38 29.65 4.45
CA GLY A 223 -14.29 30.62 4.57
C GLY A 223 -12.89 30.01 4.40
N LEU A 224 -11.90 30.88 4.16
CA LEU A 224 -10.49 30.51 4.03
C LEU A 224 -9.74 30.78 5.33
N LEU A 225 -9.08 29.75 5.86
CA LEU A 225 -7.98 29.89 6.81
C LEU A 225 -6.69 30.15 6.01
N ASN A 226 -6.18 31.37 6.06
CA ASN A 226 -4.92 31.74 5.41
C ASN A 226 -3.73 31.32 6.27
N VAL A 227 -2.71 30.80 5.60
CA VAL A 227 -1.48 30.26 6.18
C VAL A 227 -0.30 31.06 5.65
N SER A 228 0.57 31.52 6.54
CA SER A 228 1.80 32.24 6.20
C SER A 228 2.94 31.74 7.08
N ILE A 229 3.98 31.18 6.47
CA ILE A 229 5.08 30.48 7.16
C ILE A 229 6.41 31.00 6.61
N THR A 230 7.22 31.67 7.43
CA THR A 230 8.52 32.21 7.00
C THR A 230 9.63 31.22 7.31
N VAL A 231 10.31 30.73 6.27
CA VAL A 231 11.45 29.80 6.37
C VAL A 231 12.75 30.53 6.03
N LYS A 232 13.79 30.29 6.81
CA LYS A 232 15.16 30.72 6.58
C LYS A 232 16.06 29.50 6.39
N ASN A 233 16.88 29.51 5.34
CA ASN A 233 17.91 28.50 5.14
C ASN A 233 19.19 28.91 5.87
N ASN A 234 19.46 28.39 7.08
CA ASN A 234 20.76 28.59 7.74
C ASN A 234 21.79 27.49 7.40
N SER A 235 21.54 26.64 6.40
CA SER A 235 22.52 25.66 5.90
C SER A 235 23.40 26.28 4.80
N ASN A 236 24.45 25.55 4.42
CA ASN A 236 25.37 25.91 3.34
C ASN A 236 24.94 25.37 1.96
N VAL A 237 23.79 24.68 1.84
CA VAL A 237 23.28 24.10 0.60
C VAL A 237 21.90 24.67 0.23
N PRO A 238 21.57 24.85 -1.06
CA PRO A 238 20.22 25.23 -1.47
C PRO A 238 19.19 24.16 -1.08
N LEU A 239 18.03 24.58 -0.56
CA LEU A 239 16.96 23.66 -0.22
C LEU A 239 16.14 23.34 -1.47
N ALA A 240 16.41 22.18 -2.08
CA ALA A 240 15.58 21.65 -3.16
C ALA A 240 14.13 21.52 -2.67
N THR A 241 13.16 21.96 -3.45
CA THR A 241 11.74 21.95 -3.06
C THR A 241 10.87 21.40 -4.19
N GLN A 242 9.58 21.26 -3.94
CA GLN A 242 8.62 20.58 -4.79
C GLN A 242 7.24 21.23 -4.67
N ASP A 243 6.29 20.75 -5.46
CA ASP A 243 4.90 21.21 -5.43
C ASP A 243 4.10 20.73 -4.20
N PRO A 244 3.00 21.42 -3.84
CA PRO A 244 2.43 22.59 -4.54
C PRO A 244 3.14 23.91 -4.22
N GLN A 245 3.13 24.83 -5.19
CA GLN A 245 3.68 26.18 -5.05
C GLN A 245 3.00 26.98 -3.91
N PRO A 246 3.71 27.98 -3.33
CA PRO A 246 3.11 28.96 -2.44
C PRO A 246 1.88 29.63 -3.07
N GLY A 247 0.83 29.83 -2.27
CA GLY A 247 -0.47 30.36 -2.70
C GLY A 247 -1.50 29.29 -3.07
N PHE A 248 -1.13 28.01 -3.12
CA PHE A 248 -2.08 26.92 -3.35
C PHE A 248 -3.15 26.84 -2.24
N VAL A 249 -4.39 26.58 -2.64
CA VAL A 249 -5.55 26.48 -1.72
C VAL A 249 -6.03 25.02 -1.66
N TYR A 250 -6.03 24.46 -0.46
CA TYR A 250 -6.65 23.16 -0.18
C TYR A 250 -8.12 23.33 0.21
N GLU A 251 -8.93 22.33 -0.10
CA GLU A 251 -10.24 22.16 0.51
C GLU A 251 -10.11 21.29 1.77
N GLU A 252 -10.87 21.58 2.83
CA GLU A 252 -10.82 20.78 4.06
C GLU A 252 -11.09 19.28 3.81
N GLY A 253 -10.25 18.43 4.39
CA GLY A 253 -10.27 16.97 4.23
C GLY A 253 -9.41 16.45 3.06
N GLU A 254 -8.83 17.33 2.24
CA GLU A 254 -7.82 16.96 1.25
C GLU A 254 -6.43 16.80 1.88
N THR A 255 -5.51 16.20 1.12
CA THR A 255 -4.08 16.13 1.42
C THR A 255 -3.25 16.52 0.20
N SER A 256 -1.98 16.84 0.39
CA SER A 256 -0.99 17.01 -0.69
C SER A 256 -1.00 15.83 -1.67
N TYR A 257 -1.10 14.59 -1.16
CA TYR A 257 -1.20 13.38 -1.98
C TYR A 257 -2.48 13.31 -2.81
N THR A 258 -3.66 13.58 -2.21
CA THR A 258 -4.95 13.55 -2.96
C THR A 258 -5.06 14.68 -3.98
N ARG A 259 -4.23 15.72 -3.87
CA ARG A 259 -4.12 16.81 -4.85
C ARG A 259 -3.02 16.61 -5.88
N GLY A 260 -2.39 15.43 -5.91
CA GLY A 260 -1.39 15.06 -6.93
C GLY A 260 0.03 15.54 -6.64
N PHE A 261 0.33 15.88 -5.38
CA PHE A 261 1.65 16.34 -4.93
C PHE A 261 2.31 15.33 -3.96
N PRO A 262 2.71 14.15 -4.44
CA PRO A 262 3.42 13.16 -3.63
C PRO A 262 4.74 13.72 -3.09
N ASP A 263 5.28 13.06 -2.08
CA ASP A 263 6.55 13.39 -1.46
C ASP A 263 7.76 12.97 -2.32
N VAL A 264 8.55 13.96 -2.72
CA VAL A 264 9.80 13.79 -3.46
C VAL A 264 10.93 13.67 -2.46
N HIS A 265 11.56 12.50 -2.41
CA HIS A 265 12.61 12.19 -1.43
C HIS A 265 13.69 13.30 -1.36
N GLY A 266 13.91 13.84 -0.16
CA GLY A 266 14.90 14.87 0.13
C GLY A 266 14.46 16.32 -0.15
N ALA A 267 13.29 16.55 -0.76
CA ALA A 267 12.76 17.88 -1.02
C ALA A 267 12.15 18.51 0.24
N PHE A 268 12.19 19.84 0.34
CA PHE A 268 11.70 20.58 1.50
C PHE A 268 10.29 21.11 1.27
N ARG A 269 9.39 20.89 2.26
CA ARG A 269 8.04 21.49 2.32
C ARG A 269 7.75 22.00 3.74
N VAL A 270 6.83 22.95 3.84
CA VAL A 270 6.15 23.30 5.10
C VAL A 270 4.76 22.66 5.10
N GLY A 271 4.24 22.30 6.28
CA GLY A 271 2.94 21.64 6.39
C GLY A 271 2.13 22.10 7.59
N ILE A 272 0.82 21.85 7.55
CA ILE A 272 -0.15 22.09 8.63
C ILE A 272 -0.68 20.75 9.16
N ASP A 273 -0.63 20.55 10.47
CA ASP A 273 -1.32 19.47 11.20
C ASP A 273 -2.28 20.07 12.25
N PHE A 274 -3.12 19.24 12.87
CA PHE A 274 -4.17 19.66 13.79
C PHE A 274 -4.66 18.57 14.75
N ASP A 275 -5.29 19.01 15.85
CA ASP A 275 -5.84 18.11 16.87
C ASP A 275 -6.88 17.14 16.30
N GLY A 276 -6.74 15.84 16.64
CA GLY A 276 -7.68 14.80 16.21
C GLY A 276 -7.62 14.46 14.72
N ARG A 277 -6.53 14.81 14.03
CA ARG A 277 -6.28 14.41 12.64
C ARG A 277 -6.33 12.88 12.47
N THR A 278 -6.97 12.44 11.40
CA THR A 278 -6.92 11.06 10.89
C THR A 278 -6.22 11.03 9.52
N GLY A 279 -5.61 9.90 9.15
CA GLY A 279 -4.94 9.72 7.85
C GLY A 279 -3.51 10.28 7.81
N VAL A 280 -3.18 11.03 6.74
CA VAL A 280 -1.81 11.48 6.42
C VAL A 280 -1.33 12.56 7.38
N ASP A 281 -0.11 12.41 7.88
CA ASP A 281 0.63 13.39 8.70
C ASP A 281 0.81 14.74 7.98
N HIS A 282 0.56 15.86 8.67
CA HIS A 282 0.55 17.23 8.10
C HIS A 282 -0.07 17.28 6.69
N PRO A 283 -1.40 17.09 6.54
CA PRO A 283 -2.02 16.78 5.26
C PRO A 283 -1.89 17.92 4.24
N TYR A 284 -2.00 19.18 4.68
CA TYR A 284 -1.87 20.35 3.83
C TYR A 284 -0.40 20.79 3.81
N ARG A 285 0.28 20.66 2.67
CA ARG A 285 1.71 20.99 2.51
C ARG A 285 1.96 21.95 1.36
N TRP A 286 2.99 22.78 1.46
CA TRP A 286 3.45 23.69 0.41
C TRP A 286 4.96 23.59 0.23
N GLY A 287 5.39 23.66 -1.01
CA GLY A 287 6.77 23.92 -1.38
C GLY A 287 7.24 25.31 -0.98
N LEU A 288 8.56 25.49 -1.03
CA LEU A 288 9.21 26.77 -0.81
C LEU A 288 9.13 27.68 -2.06
N GLY A 289 8.57 27.19 -3.17
CA GLY A 289 8.53 27.86 -4.47
C GLY A 289 9.65 27.33 -5.38
N THR A 290 10.62 28.18 -5.69
CA THR A 290 11.94 27.75 -6.19
C THR A 290 12.81 27.22 -5.05
N PRO A 291 13.97 26.57 -5.29
CA PRO A 291 14.90 26.22 -4.22
C PRO A 291 15.30 27.44 -3.37
N LEU A 292 15.43 27.26 -2.05
CA LEU A 292 15.76 28.33 -1.10
C LEU A 292 17.28 28.39 -0.89
N ALA A 293 17.95 29.45 -1.33
CA ALA A 293 19.41 29.55 -1.33
C ALA A 293 20.00 29.65 0.09
N PRO A 294 21.29 29.28 0.31
CA PRO A 294 21.97 29.48 1.60
C PRO A 294 21.85 30.92 2.11
N GLY A 295 21.41 31.09 3.36
CA GLY A 295 21.15 32.38 3.99
C GLY A 295 19.80 33.04 3.62
N GLU A 296 19.13 32.58 2.55
CA GLU A 296 17.88 33.16 2.08
C GLU A 296 16.73 32.94 3.09
N THR A 297 15.82 33.90 3.15
CA THR A 297 14.59 33.87 3.96
C THR A 297 13.40 34.15 3.06
N ARG A 298 12.35 33.32 3.13
CA ARG A 298 11.17 33.43 2.27
C ARG A 298 9.88 33.09 3.03
N THR A 299 8.84 33.86 2.77
CA THR A 299 7.49 33.60 3.31
C THR A 299 6.70 32.72 2.33
N ILE A 300 6.21 31.60 2.84
CA ILE A 300 5.39 30.63 2.12
C ILE A 300 3.93 30.87 2.49
N ALA A 301 3.15 31.32 1.52
CA ALA A 301 1.71 31.53 1.68
C ALA A 301 0.92 30.27 1.27
N GLY A 302 -0.28 30.12 1.79
CA GLY A 302 -1.24 29.08 1.43
C GLY A 302 -2.61 29.36 2.06
N ALA A 303 -3.62 28.55 1.73
CA ALA A 303 -4.89 28.59 2.46
C ALA A 303 -5.58 27.23 2.49
N ILE A 304 -6.51 27.07 3.44
CA ILE A 304 -7.40 25.92 3.58
C ILE A 304 -8.84 26.43 3.62
N ARG A 305 -9.73 25.94 2.75
CA ARG A 305 -11.16 26.23 2.84
C ARG A 305 -11.81 25.34 3.88
N MET A 306 -12.21 25.95 4.99
CA MET A 306 -12.88 25.28 6.09
C MET A 306 -14.37 25.10 5.74
N LYS A 307 -14.88 23.87 5.79
CA LYS A 307 -16.24 23.50 5.35
C LYS A 307 -17.13 23.02 6.50
N GLN A 308 -16.55 22.43 7.55
CA GLN A 308 -17.28 21.87 8.68
C GLN A 308 -17.14 22.74 9.94
N ALA A 309 -18.26 22.94 10.64
CA ALA A 309 -18.28 23.66 11.90
C ALA A 309 -17.53 22.88 12.99
N GLN A 310 -16.52 23.49 13.60
CA GLN A 310 -15.62 22.84 14.57
C GLN A 310 -14.78 23.88 15.33
N SER A 311 -14.08 23.42 16.37
CA SER A 311 -12.99 24.18 17.00
C SER A 311 -11.82 23.23 17.24
N ARG A 312 -10.66 23.51 16.63
CA ARG A 312 -9.46 22.65 16.70
C ARG A 312 -8.18 23.48 16.71
N SER A 313 -7.11 22.99 17.33
CA SER A 313 -5.79 23.62 17.22
C SER A 313 -5.08 23.14 15.96
N TYR A 314 -4.44 24.08 15.26
CA TYR A 314 -3.64 23.85 14.06
C TYR A 314 -2.22 24.33 14.32
N TRP A 315 -1.21 23.62 13.82
CA TRP A 315 0.20 24.00 13.95
C TRP A 315 0.99 23.68 12.68
N VAL A 316 2.23 24.17 12.62
CA VAL A 316 3.11 24.09 11.46
C VAL A 316 4.36 23.25 11.74
N GLY A 317 4.74 22.44 10.75
CA GLY A 317 6.05 21.80 10.68
C GLY A 317 6.85 22.17 9.42
N LEU A 318 8.16 21.90 9.46
CA LEU A 318 9.10 21.93 8.32
C LEU A 318 9.64 20.52 8.08
N VAL A 319 9.38 19.95 6.91
CA VAL A 319 9.80 18.60 6.54
C VAL A 319 10.85 18.63 5.44
N GLN A 320 11.85 17.76 5.59
CA GLN A 320 12.60 17.21 4.47
C GLN A 320 11.98 15.85 4.13
N GLU A 321 11.34 15.76 2.97
CA GLU A 321 10.43 14.68 2.61
C GLU A 321 11.13 13.32 2.55
N ARG A 322 10.51 12.31 3.18
CA ARG A 322 11.09 10.97 3.45
C ARG A 322 12.41 10.95 4.26
N VAL A 323 12.84 12.09 4.82
CA VAL A 323 14.05 12.17 5.65
C VAL A 323 13.69 12.47 7.10
N ALA A 324 13.12 13.65 7.40
CA ALA A 324 12.74 14.04 8.75
C ALA A 324 11.85 15.30 8.79
N TRP A 325 10.99 15.39 9.81
CA TRP A 325 10.54 16.70 10.31
C TRP A 325 11.72 17.38 11.03
N LEU A 326 12.15 18.52 10.50
CA LEU A 326 13.21 19.33 11.10
C LEU A 326 12.67 20.19 12.25
N GLN A 327 11.40 20.59 12.16
CA GLN A 327 10.63 21.29 13.19
C GLN A 327 9.15 20.89 13.07
N ASP A 328 8.44 20.92 14.19
CA ASP A 328 7.02 20.59 14.33
C ASP A 328 6.43 21.43 15.49
N GLN A 329 5.09 21.46 15.63
CA GLN A 329 4.33 22.18 16.66
C GLN A 329 4.56 23.70 16.73
N LEU A 330 5.02 24.33 15.64
CA LEU A 330 5.26 25.76 15.61
C LEU A 330 3.98 26.55 15.28
N GLY A 331 3.77 27.67 15.98
CA GLY A 331 2.64 28.56 15.76
C GLY A 331 1.27 27.92 16.04
N ALA A 332 1.21 26.99 16.99
CA ALA A 332 -0.02 26.30 17.39
C ALA A 332 -1.13 27.30 17.78
N GLN A 333 -2.27 27.24 17.09
CA GLN A 333 -3.37 28.20 17.23
C GLN A 333 -4.72 27.48 17.09
N THR A 334 -5.64 27.72 18.04
CA THR A 334 -7.03 27.26 17.92
C THR A 334 -7.79 28.10 16.90
N ILE A 335 -8.45 27.43 15.96
CA ILE A 335 -9.29 28.01 14.91
C ILE A 335 -10.72 27.52 15.10
N ARG A 336 -11.67 28.47 15.14
CA ARG A 336 -13.12 28.23 15.27
C ARG A 336 -13.82 28.42 13.93
N VAL A 337 -14.52 27.40 13.48
CA VAL A 337 -15.35 27.42 12.27
C VAL A 337 -16.81 27.35 12.69
N GLU A 338 -17.60 28.36 12.35
CA GLU A 338 -19.02 28.43 12.70
C GLU A 338 -19.89 27.83 11.60
N GLY A 339 -20.98 27.16 12.00
CA GLY A 339 -21.93 26.58 11.07
C GLY A 339 -22.80 27.63 10.38
N PRO A 340 -23.49 27.29 9.28
CA PRO A 340 -24.39 28.21 8.60
C PRO A 340 -25.49 28.69 9.57
N THR A 341 -25.55 30.00 9.79
CA THR A 341 -26.55 30.60 10.69
C THR A 341 -27.94 30.40 10.11
N ALA A 342 -28.76 29.57 10.76
CA ALA A 342 -30.18 29.46 10.41
C ALA A 342 -30.90 30.76 10.80
N THR A 343 -31.20 31.61 9.82
CA THR A 343 -32.05 32.78 10.04
C THR A 343 -33.47 32.33 10.38
N ALA A 344 -33.81 32.32 11.66
CA ALA A 344 -35.16 32.02 12.11
C ALA A 344 -36.11 33.15 11.71
N THR A 345 -37.16 32.83 10.95
CA THR A 345 -38.35 33.66 10.87
C THR A 345 -39.57 32.75 10.78
N ALA A 346 -40.20 32.53 11.93
CA ALA A 346 -41.47 31.82 12.00
C ALA A 346 -42.62 32.79 11.73
N THR A 347 -43.50 32.46 10.78
CA THR A 347 -44.85 33.04 10.70
C THR A 347 -45.80 31.96 10.17
N ALA A 348 -47.03 31.97 10.67
CA ALA A 348 -47.93 30.80 10.63
C ALA A 348 -48.64 30.55 9.28
N MET A 349 -49.25 29.36 9.18
CA MET A 349 -50.06 28.88 8.06
C MET A 349 -51.15 29.85 7.56
N PRO A 350 -51.56 29.70 6.29
CA PRO A 350 -52.94 29.21 6.07
C PRO A 350 -53.03 27.90 5.25
N LYS A 351 -54.23 27.32 5.21
CA LYS A 351 -54.57 26.02 4.59
C LYS A 351 -54.68 26.06 3.05
N SER A 352 -54.43 24.89 2.45
CA SER A 352 -55.12 24.33 1.28
C SER A 352 -55.01 25.02 -0.09
N ALA A 353 -54.24 24.40 -1.00
CA ALA A 353 -54.65 24.18 -2.39
C ALA A 353 -53.83 23.04 -3.05
N THR A 354 -54.52 22.12 -3.73
CA THR A 354 -53.91 21.11 -4.62
C THR A 354 -53.57 21.73 -5.97
N PRO A 355 -52.42 21.42 -6.60
CA PRO A 355 -52.23 21.65 -8.02
C PRO A 355 -52.05 20.35 -8.83
N THR A 356 -52.89 20.21 -9.84
CA THR A 356 -52.87 19.19 -10.90
C THR A 356 -51.68 19.39 -11.84
N LEU A 357 -51.04 18.31 -12.29
CA LEU A 357 -50.04 18.36 -13.36
C LEU A 357 -50.72 18.51 -14.73
N THR A 358 -50.25 19.46 -15.55
CA THR A 358 -50.64 19.61 -16.97
C THR A 358 -49.39 19.77 -17.85
N ALA A 359 -49.41 19.19 -19.05
CA ALA A 359 -48.24 19.08 -19.93
C ALA A 359 -48.55 19.54 -21.37
N THR A 360 -47.74 20.46 -21.92
CA THR A 360 -47.74 20.95 -23.33
C THR A 360 -46.46 21.80 -23.53
N ALA A 361 -45.74 21.89 -24.66
CA ALA A 361 -45.52 21.02 -25.83
C ALA A 361 -44.21 21.47 -26.56
N VAL A 362 -43.84 20.79 -27.66
CA VAL A 362 -42.57 20.92 -28.42
C VAL A 362 -42.76 21.67 -29.75
N PRO A 363 -41.68 22.28 -30.32
CA PRO A 363 -41.36 22.11 -31.75
C PRO A 363 -39.87 21.70 -31.95
N LYS A 364 -39.53 20.59 -32.66
CA LYS A 364 -39.21 20.51 -34.12
C LYS A 364 -38.32 21.65 -34.64
N THR A 365 -37.25 21.45 -35.41
CA THR A 365 -36.86 20.36 -36.37
C THR A 365 -35.29 20.34 -36.43
N ALA A 366 -34.52 19.51 -37.15
CA ALA A 366 -34.75 18.63 -38.31
C ALA A 366 -33.82 17.37 -38.34
N THR A 367 -33.46 16.88 -39.53
CA THR A 367 -32.72 15.62 -39.82
C THR A 367 -31.74 15.85 -40.99
N PRO A 368 -30.66 15.07 -41.11
CA PRO A 368 -30.25 14.60 -42.44
C PRO A 368 -30.06 13.07 -42.55
N THR A 369 -30.17 12.58 -43.78
CA THR A 369 -30.39 11.17 -44.14
C THR A 369 -29.10 10.45 -44.54
N ALA A 370 -29.04 9.12 -44.35
CA ALA A 370 -27.92 8.28 -44.79
C ALA A 370 -27.91 8.05 -46.32
N THR A 371 -26.74 7.78 -46.91
CA THR A 371 -26.60 7.32 -48.31
C THR A 371 -25.42 6.35 -48.44
N ALA A 372 -25.42 5.53 -49.51
CA ALA A 372 -24.82 4.21 -49.61
C ALA A 372 -23.29 4.09 -49.73
N ILE A 373 -22.83 2.84 -49.56
CA ILE A 373 -21.46 2.32 -49.72
C ILE A 373 -21.13 2.07 -51.20
N PRO A 374 -19.90 2.38 -51.66
CA PRO A 374 -19.21 1.64 -52.72
C PRO A 374 -18.05 0.78 -52.19
N LYS A 375 -17.68 -0.24 -52.95
CA LYS A 375 -16.77 -1.33 -52.55
C LYS A 375 -15.36 -1.16 -53.14
N THR A 376 -14.35 -1.57 -52.37
CA THR A 376 -13.00 -2.01 -52.83
C THR A 376 -12.04 -0.97 -53.43
N ALA A 377 -10.96 -0.66 -52.70
CA ALA A 377 -9.64 -0.37 -53.29
C ALA A 377 -8.53 -0.66 -52.26
N THR A 378 -7.52 -1.44 -52.67
CA THR A 378 -6.33 -1.75 -51.86
C THR A 378 -5.33 -0.60 -51.97
N ALA A 379 -5.04 0.12 -50.89
CA ALA A 379 -4.05 1.19 -50.90
C ALA A 379 -3.30 1.28 -49.56
N THR A 380 -1.97 1.27 -49.63
CA THR A 380 -1.06 1.53 -48.50
C THR A 380 -1.22 2.98 -48.02
N PRO A 381 -1.47 3.24 -46.72
CA PRO A 381 -1.66 4.60 -46.24
C PRO A 381 -0.32 5.34 -46.11
N THR A 382 0.02 6.16 -47.11
CA THR A 382 1.00 7.24 -46.94
C THR A 382 0.43 8.35 -46.06
N ILE A 383 1.15 8.70 -44.99
CA ILE A 383 0.75 9.73 -44.02
C ILE A 383 0.73 11.12 -44.68
N PRO A 384 -0.31 11.96 -44.47
CA PRO A 384 -0.32 13.33 -44.96
C PRO A 384 0.73 14.18 -44.24
N THR A 385 1.66 14.75 -45.00
CA THR A 385 2.70 15.65 -44.46
C THR A 385 2.10 17.00 -44.09
N ALA A 386 1.71 17.17 -42.83
CA ALA A 386 1.34 18.47 -42.28
C ALA A 386 2.58 19.40 -42.31
N THR A 387 2.50 20.51 -43.04
CA THR A 387 3.57 21.52 -43.10
C THR A 387 3.50 22.39 -41.83
N PRO A 388 4.53 22.43 -40.96
CA PRO A 388 4.42 23.06 -39.66
C PRO A 388 5.00 24.48 -39.62
N THR A 389 4.30 25.39 -38.95
CA THR A 389 4.66 26.80 -38.72
C THR A 389 5.66 27.01 -37.57
N ASN A 390 6.39 25.99 -37.12
CA ASN A 390 7.27 26.02 -35.95
C ASN A 390 8.75 26.27 -36.32
N VAL A 391 9.08 27.46 -36.81
CA VAL A 391 10.47 27.90 -36.97
C VAL A 391 11.09 28.12 -35.59
N GLY A 392 12.25 27.51 -35.30
CA GLY A 392 13.01 27.75 -34.06
C GLY A 392 12.81 26.75 -32.90
N LYS A 393 11.95 25.73 -33.03
CA LYS A 393 11.69 24.73 -31.97
C LYS A 393 11.98 23.29 -32.44
N PRO A 394 12.33 22.35 -31.53
CA PRO A 394 12.40 20.94 -31.90
C PRO A 394 11.07 20.42 -32.42
N GLN A 395 11.15 19.45 -33.33
CA GLN A 395 10.00 18.94 -34.06
C GLN A 395 10.12 17.43 -34.25
N ILE A 396 9.04 16.69 -34.00
CA ILE A 396 8.90 15.33 -34.51
C ILE A 396 8.63 15.43 -36.03
N VAL A 397 9.42 14.69 -36.81
CA VAL A 397 9.35 14.67 -38.28
C VAL A 397 8.90 13.31 -38.82
N ALA A 398 8.97 12.24 -38.03
CA ALA A 398 8.39 10.94 -38.34
C ALA A 398 8.03 10.16 -37.07
N VAL A 399 6.98 9.34 -37.16
CA VAL A 399 6.53 8.40 -36.11
C VAL A 399 6.23 7.06 -36.76
N THR A 400 6.55 5.96 -36.08
CA THR A 400 6.14 4.60 -36.45
C THR A 400 5.84 3.80 -35.19
N LEU A 401 4.63 3.24 -35.14
CA LEU A 401 4.15 2.33 -34.09
C LEU A 401 3.79 1.01 -34.77
N ALA A 402 4.56 -0.06 -34.53
CA ALA A 402 4.40 -1.31 -35.27
C ALA A 402 4.82 -2.56 -34.46
N PRO A 403 4.17 -3.71 -34.68
CA PRO A 403 3.00 -3.93 -35.55
C PRO A 403 1.68 -3.44 -34.91
N THR A 404 0.65 -3.26 -35.75
CA THR A 404 -0.69 -2.81 -35.31
C THR A 404 -1.60 -3.95 -34.82
N SER A 405 -1.17 -5.20 -35.02
CA SER A 405 -1.79 -6.40 -34.46
C SER A 405 -0.69 -7.22 -33.78
N LEU A 406 -0.89 -7.54 -32.52
CA LEU A 406 0.05 -8.17 -31.60
C LEU A 406 -0.65 -9.31 -30.86
N LYS A 407 0.13 -10.25 -30.34
CA LYS A 407 -0.29 -11.18 -29.28
C LYS A 407 0.26 -10.72 -27.93
N SER A 408 -0.39 -11.16 -26.85
CA SER A 408 0.09 -10.99 -25.48
C SER A 408 1.53 -11.51 -25.34
N GLY A 409 2.42 -10.65 -24.83
CA GLY A 409 3.86 -10.87 -24.70
C GLY A 409 4.70 -10.28 -25.85
N GLU A 410 4.10 -9.90 -26.97
CA GLU A 410 4.80 -9.29 -28.11
C GLU A 410 5.09 -7.79 -27.89
N LEU A 411 6.08 -7.27 -28.63
CA LEU A 411 6.54 -5.89 -28.51
C LEU A 411 5.85 -4.97 -29.53
N LEU A 412 5.16 -3.94 -29.03
CA LEU A 412 4.86 -2.75 -29.81
C LEU A 412 6.16 -1.93 -29.93
N ASN A 413 6.79 -1.97 -31.11
CA ASN A 413 7.99 -1.19 -31.38
C ASN A 413 7.64 0.25 -31.72
N VAL A 414 8.42 1.16 -31.15
CA VAL A 414 8.25 2.61 -31.25
C VAL A 414 9.48 3.18 -31.94
N SER A 415 9.28 3.99 -32.98
CA SER A 415 10.33 4.77 -33.63
C SER A 415 9.85 6.20 -33.86
N ILE A 416 10.58 7.17 -33.32
CA ILE A 416 10.21 8.59 -33.31
C ILE A 416 11.44 9.38 -33.76
N THR A 417 11.32 10.12 -34.86
CA THR A 417 12.42 10.94 -35.38
C THR A 417 12.21 12.40 -35.03
N VAL A 418 13.16 12.98 -34.32
CA VAL A 418 13.15 14.38 -33.87
C VAL A 418 14.24 15.16 -34.61
N LYS A 419 13.88 16.35 -35.09
CA LYS A 419 14.79 17.34 -35.65
C LYS A 419 14.90 18.54 -34.72
N ASN A 420 16.12 18.99 -34.45
CA ASN A 420 16.36 20.24 -33.76
C ASN A 420 16.31 21.41 -34.76
N ASN A 421 15.19 22.13 -34.84
CA ASN A 421 15.11 23.38 -35.62
C ASN A 421 15.43 24.64 -34.77
N SER A 422 15.97 24.49 -33.55
CA SER A 422 16.40 25.63 -32.72
C SER A 422 17.86 26.02 -33.00
N SER A 423 18.29 27.15 -32.46
CA SER A 423 19.68 27.64 -32.53
C SER A 423 20.60 27.09 -31.43
N THR A 424 20.11 26.24 -30.53
CA THR A 424 20.88 25.71 -29.39
C THR A 424 20.84 24.17 -29.33
N PRO A 425 21.88 23.50 -28.79
CA PRO A 425 21.84 22.06 -28.55
C PRO A 425 20.73 21.69 -27.55
N LEU A 426 19.99 20.63 -27.82
CA LEU A 426 18.91 20.16 -26.95
C LEU A 426 19.42 19.06 -26.02
N ILE A 427 19.35 19.33 -24.72
CA ILE A 427 19.78 18.41 -23.67
C ILE A 427 18.65 17.42 -23.35
N SER A 428 18.93 16.14 -23.54
CA SER A 428 18.04 15.05 -23.13
C SER A 428 18.51 14.48 -21.79
N GLN A 429 17.68 13.59 -21.23
CA GLN A 429 17.97 12.76 -20.06
C GLN A 429 17.61 11.30 -20.35
N ASP A 430 17.93 10.38 -19.43
CA ASP A 430 17.33 9.05 -19.38
C ASP A 430 15.78 9.15 -19.31
N PRO A 431 14.99 8.13 -19.69
CA PRO A 431 15.38 6.78 -20.09
C PRO A 431 16.12 6.75 -21.44
N PRO A 432 17.11 5.86 -21.63
CA PRO A 432 17.89 5.81 -22.87
C PRO A 432 17.08 5.25 -24.05
N PRO A 433 17.44 5.60 -25.30
CA PRO A 433 16.90 4.94 -26.49
C PRO A 433 17.05 3.42 -26.42
N GLY A 434 16.05 2.70 -26.93
CA GLY A 434 16.02 1.24 -26.96
C GLY A 434 15.49 0.59 -25.68
N LEU A 435 15.17 1.36 -24.62
CA LEU A 435 14.51 0.79 -23.44
C LEU A 435 13.16 0.15 -23.84
N VAL A 436 12.96 -1.09 -23.38
CA VAL A 436 11.68 -1.80 -23.43
C VAL A 436 10.96 -1.58 -22.10
N TYR A 437 9.73 -1.10 -22.17
CA TYR A 437 8.80 -1.08 -21.05
C TYR A 437 7.95 -2.33 -21.03
N GLU A 438 7.61 -2.81 -19.85
CA GLU A 438 6.45 -3.64 -19.66
C GLU A 438 5.18 -2.76 -19.63
N GLU A 439 4.03 -3.26 -20.12
CA GLU A 439 2.81 -2.43 -20.28
C GLU A 439 2.27 -1.80 -18.99
N ASP A 440 2.56 -2.39 -17.84
CA ASP A 440 2.23 -1.92 -16.49
C ASP A 440 3.27 -0.95 -15.88
N GLU A 441 4.39 -0.71 -16.56
CA GLU A 441 5.43 0.22 -16.11
C GLU A 441 5.24 1.65 -16.62
N THR A 442 5.98 2.57 -16.01
CA THR A 442 6.11 3.97 -16.42
C THR A 442 7.57 4.40 -16.30
N PHE A 443 7.96 5.52 -16.90
CA PHE A 443 9.33 6.03 -16.70
C PHE A 443 9.66 6.29 -15.22
N TYR A 444 8.68 6.69 -14.39
CA TYR A 444 8.86 6.84 -12.94
C TYR A 444 9.01 5.50 -12.20
N THR A 445 8.22 4.47 -12.52
CA THR A 445 8.36 3.16 -11.83
C THR A 445 9.66 2.44 -12.23
N ARG A 446 10.22 2.75 -13.41
CA ARG A 446 11.59 2.39 -13.80
C ARG A 446 12.70 3.20 -13.09
N GLY A 447 12.34 4.12 -12.21
CA GLY A 447 13.28 4.92 -11.41
C GLY A 447 13.84 6.17 -12.09
N TYR A 448 13.32 6.56 -13.27
CA TYR A 448 13.81 7.75 -13.98
C TYR A 448 13.06 9.02 -13.52
N PRO A 449 13.75 10.04 -12.98
CA PRO A 449 13.14 11.30 -12.58
C PRO A 449 12.83 12.18 -13.80
N ASP A 450 12.03 13.22 -13.64
CA ASP A 450 11.85 14.27 -14.65
C ASP A 450 12.73 15.49 -14.36
N VAL A 451 13.93 15.54 -14.97
CA VAL A 451 14.82 16.71 -14.87
C VAL A 451 14.22 17.90 -15.62
N TYR A 452 14.02 19.02 -14.90
CA TYR A 452 13.46 20.27 -15.41
C TYR A 452 14.20 20.76 -16.67
N GLY A 453 13.44 21.10 -17.72
CA GLY A 453 13.96 21.68 -18.96
C GLY A 453 14.64 20.69 -19.91
N ALA A 454 14.89 19.45 -19.49
CA ALA A 454 15.40 18.39 -20.36
C ALA A 454 14.30 17.88 -21.31
N PHE A 455 14.69 17.36 -22.46
CA PHE A 455 13.76 16.91 -23.49
C PHE A 455 13.58 15.39 -23.51
N ARG A 456 12.35 14.94 -23.82
CA ARG A 456 12.02 13.54 -24.11
C ARG A 456 10.93 13.45 -25.19
N VAL A 457 10.82 12.28 -25.81
CA VAL A 457 9.60 11.85 -26.52
C VAL A 457 8.84 10.84 -25.66
N GLY A 458 7.52 10.74 -25.84
CA GLY A 458 6.69 9.82 -25.06
C GLY A 458 5.53 9.23 -25.85
N ILE A 459 4.95 8.16 -25.31
CA ILE A 459 3.75 7.48 -25.82
C ILE A 459 2.59 7.69 -24.86
N GLU A 460 1.44 8.05 -25.41
CA GLU A 460 0.17 8.24 -24.74
C GLU A 460 -0.92 7.38 -25.40
N PHE A 461 -2.03 7.12 -24.71
CA PHE A 461 -3.09 6.26 -25.21
C PHE A 461 -4.50 6.59 -24.70
N GLY A 462 -5.51 6.19 -25.48
CA GLY A 462 -6.91 6.39 -25.17
C GLY A 462 -7.34 5.69 -23.87
N GLY A 463 -8.12 6.39 -23.04
CA GLY A 463 -8.63 5.85 -21.77
C GLY A 463 -7.61 5.76 -20.64
N ARG A 464 -6.48 6.48 -20.72
CA ARG A 464 -5.47 6.48 -19.66
C ARG A 464 -6.00 7.03 -18.33
N THR A 465 -5.64 6.33 -17.25
CA THR A 465 -5.63 6.82 -15.87
C THR A 465 -4.17 6.90 -15.38
N GLY A 466 -3.80 7.92 -14.61
CA GLY A 466 -2.44 8.07 -14.04
C GLY A 466 -1.61 9.21 -14.63
N ILE A 467 -0.32 8.98 -14.88
CA ILE A 467 0.62 10.01 -15.36
C ILE A 467 0.52 10.24 -16.87
N ASP A 468 0.76 11.46 -17.31
CA ASP A 468 0.76 11.85 -18.73
C ASP A 468 1.92 11.22 -19.50
N HIS A 469 1.66 10.65 -20.69
CA HIS A 469 2.63 9.93 -21.52
C HIS A 469 3.54 8.96 -20.71
N PRO A 470 3.02 7.82 -20.23
CA PRO A 470 3.70 6.97 -19.23
C PRO A 470 5.03 6.34 -19.69
N TYR A 471 5.16 6.02 -20.98
CA TYR A 471 6.39 5.48 -21.57
C TYR A 471 7.15 6.62 -22.24
N ARG A 472 8.42 6.84 -21.90
CA ARG A 472 9.22 7.95 -22.42
C ARG A 472 10.64 7.52 -22.74
N TRP A 473 11.25 8.22 -23.70
CA TRP A 473 12.65 8.04 -24.06
C TRP A 473 13.30 9.39 -24.31
N GLY A 474 14.51 9.54 -23.81
CA GLY A 474 15.43 10.55 -24.28
C GLY A 474 16.18 10.10 -25.55
N TRP A 475 17.06 10.97 -26.04
CA TRP A 475 17.94 10.72 -27.19
C TRP A 475 19.43 10.59 -26.82
N GLY A 476 19.74 10.38 -25.53
CA GLY A 476 21.10 10.24 -25.03
C GLY A 476 21.88 11.56 -25.10
N ALA A 477 22.98 11.58 -25.86
CA ALA A 477 23.82 12.76 -26.06
C ALA A 477 23.01 13.98 -26.58
N PRO A 478 23.44 15.23 -26.35
CA PRO A 478 22.78 16.42 -26.89
C PRO A 478 22.49 16.34 -28.39
N LEU A 479 21.37 16.93 -28.84
CA LEU A 479 20.99 17.01 -30.25
C LEU A 479 21.36 18.40 -30.79
N ALA A 480 22.33 18.48 -31.70
CA ALA A 480 22.89 19.76 -32.17
C ALA A 480 21.89 20.55 -33.05
N PRO A 481 22.04 21.89 -33.18
CA PRO A 481 21.22 22.69 -34.09
C PRO A 481 21.22 22.12 -35.52
N GLY A 482 20.04 21.93 -36.11
CA GLY A 482 19.84 21.33 -37.43
C GLY A 482 19.90 19.79 -37.46
N GLU A 483 20.42 19.14 -36.42
CA GLU A 483 20.56 17.67 -36.36
C GLU A 483 19.18 16.98 -36.32
N THR A 484 19.09 15.81 -36.95
CA THR A 484 17.92 14.93 -36.90
C THR A 484 18.34 13.57 -36.36
N ARG A 485 17.61 13.03 -35.38
CA ARG A 485 17.92 11.73 -34.77
C ARG A 485 16.66 10.91 -34.56
N THR A 486 16.76 9.60 -34.79
CA THR A 486 15.69 8.65 -34.52
C THR A 486 15.88 8.03 -33.14
N ILE A 487 14.84 8.11 -32.31
CA ILE A 487 14.74 7.49 -31.00
C ILE A 487 13.89 6.24 -31.15
N THR A 488 14.41 5.11 -30.68
CA THR A 488 13.69 3.84 -30.65
C THR A 488 13.31 3.45 -29.24
N GLY A 489 12.31 2.58 -29.12
CA GLY A 489 11.87 1.99 -27.86
C GLY A 489 10.85 0.88 -28.14
N ALA A 490 10.38 0.20 -27.10
CA ALA A 490 9.26 -0.73 -27.23
C ALA A 490 8.43 -0.82 -25.95
N ILE A 491 7.20 -1.32 -26.09
CA ILE A 491 6.31 -1.67 -24.98
C ILE A 491 5.90 -3.13 -25.15
N ARG A 492 6.11 -3.98 -24.15
CA ARG A 492 5.63 -5.36 -24.15
C ARG A 492 4.16 -5.39 -23.78
N MET A 493 3.32 -5.62 -24.78
CA MET A 493 1.88 -5.62 -24.63
C MET A 493 1.42 -6.94 -24.00
N LYS A 494 0.82 -6.90 -22.80
CA LYS A 494 0.41 -8.09 -22.03
C LYS A 494 -1.11 -8.29 -22.06
N GLN A 495 -1.88 -7.22 -21.96
CA GLN A 495 -3.32 -7.22 -21.82
C GLN A 495 -4.00 -7.34 -23.19
N ALA A 496 -5.03 -8.17 -23.29
CA ALA A 496 -5.83 -8.28 -24.51
C ALA A 496 -6.71 -7.04 -24.66
N GLN A 497 -6.49 -6.24 -25.72
CA GLN A 497 -7.21 -4.97 -25.92
C GLN A 497 -7.13 -4.43 -27.35
N SER A 498 -7.95 -3.42 -27.65
CA SER A 498 -7.84 -2.61 -28.87
C SER A 498 -7.89 -1.15 -28.47
N ARG A 499 -6.75 -0.44 -28.55
CA ARG A 499 -6.59 0.93 -28.00
C ARG A 499 -5.79 1.80 -28.97
N SER A 500 -6.12 3.10 -29.03
CA SER A 500 -5.35 4.09 -29.82
C SER A 500 -4.17 4.62 -29.01
N TYR A 501 -2.99 4.66 -29.63
CA TYR A 501 -1.73 5.17 -29.08
C TYR A 501 -1.20 6.31 -29.96
N TRP A 502 -0.56 7.32 -29.37
CA TRP A 502 0.05 8.44 -30.09
C TRP A 502 1.32 8.93 -29.39
N VAL A 503 2.04 9.83 -30.06
CA VAL A 503 3.34 10.36 -29.62
C VAL A 503 3.26 11.85 -29.31
N GLY A 504 3.96 12.24 -28.24
CA GLY A 504 4.27 13.63 -27.91
C GLY A 504 5.77 13.91 -27.76
N LEU A 505 6.11 15.19 -27.81
CA LEU A 505 7.44 15.77 -27.53
C LEU A 505 7.33 16.73 -26.35
N VAL A 506 8.05 16.43 -25.26
CA VAL A 506 8.01 17.23 -24.03
C VAL A 506 9.35 17.92 -23.79
N GLN A 507 9.27 19.18 -23.33
CA GLN A 507 10.31 19.79 -22.53
C GLN A 507 9.84 19.73 -21.06
N GLU A 508 10.56 18.95 -20.25
CA GLU A 508 10.07 18.44 -18.97
C GLU A 508 9.84 19.57 -17.96
N ARG A 509 8.64 19.59 -17.36
CA ARG A 509 8.11 20.69 -16.53
C ARG A 509 8.08 22.08 -17.18
N VAL A 510 8.19 22.16 -18.51
CA VAL A 510 8.04 23.41 -19.28
C VAL A 510 6.77 23.35 -20.14
N ALA A 511 6.72 22.45 -21.13
CA ALA A 511 5.56 22.28 -22.01
C ALA A 511 5.64 20.99 -22.84
N TRP A 512 4.47 20.47 -23.21
CA TRP A 512 4.35 19.67 -24.44
C TRP A 512 4.50 20.61 -25.64
N LEU A 513 5.53 20.35 -26.45
CA LEU A 513 5.79 21.11 -27.66
C LEU A 513 5.01 20.55 -28.85
N GLN A 514 4.71 19.24 -28.82
CA GLN A 514 3.87 18.50 -29.78
C GLN A 514 3.19 17.34 -29.06
N ASP A 515 1.99 16.97 -29.49
CA ASP A 515 1.16 15.88 -28.95
C ASP A 515 0.26 15.33 -30.09
N GLN A 516 -0.39 14.18 -29.88
CA GLN A 516 -1.32 13.51 -30.81
C GLN A 516 -0.72 13.12 -32.17
N LEU A 517 0.60 13.04 -32.28
CA LEU A 517 1.27 12.67 -33.54
C LEU A 517 1.30 11.15 -33.74
N GLY A 518 1.06 10.72 -34.99
CA GLY A 518 1.11 9.30 -35.36
C GLY A 518 0.04 8.43 -34.67
N ALA A 519 -1.11 9.01 -34.33
CA ALA A 519 -2.19 8.30 -33.63
C ALA A 519 -2.64 7.04 -34.39
N GLN A 520 -2.49 5.87 -33.77
CA GLN A 520 -2.71 4.57 -34.38
C GLN A 520 -3.42 3.62 -33.40
N THR A 521 -4.45 2.91 -33.87
CA THR A 521 -5.07 1.83 -33.09
C THR A 521 -4.23 0.57 -33.18
N ILE A 522 -3.90 0.01 -32.02
CA ILE A 522 -3.15 -1.23 -31.83
C ILE A 522 -4.09 -2.26 -31.20
N ARG A 523 -4.14 -3.46 -31.79
CA ARG A 523 -4.89 -4.62 -31.30
C ARG A 523 -3.92 -5.63 -30.69
N VAL A 524 -4.18 -6.03 -29.46
CA VAL A 524 -3.43 -7.05 -28.72
C VAL A 524 -4.38 -8.21 -28.44
N GLU A 525 -4.06 -9.38 -28.97
CA GLU A 525 -4.81 -10.61 -28.77
C GLU A 525 -4.31 -11.31 -27.50
N GLY A 526 -5.23 -11.82 -26.67
CA GLY A 526 -4.84 -12.57 -25.47
C GLY A 526 -4.01 -13.82 -25.79
N PRO A 527 -3.29 -14.38 -24.81
CA PRO A 527 -2.60 -15.65 -25.01
C PRO A 527 -3.62 -16.68 -25.49
N THR A 528 -3.30 -17.42 -26.54
CA THR A 528 -4.17 -18.50 -27.02
C THR A 528 -4.31 -19.51 -25.89
N ALA A 529 -5.47 -19.54 -25.25
CA ALA A 529 -5.74 -20.50 -24.21
C ALA A 529 -5.58 -21.91 -24.80
N THR A 530 -4.62 -22.67 -24.29
CA THR A 530 -4.71 -24.14 -24.30
C THR A 530 -6.12 -24.48 -23.88
N PRO A 531 -6.90 -25.24 -24.68
CA PRO A 531 -8.35 -25.25 -24.56
C PRO A 531 -8.78 -25.67 -23.16
N THR A 532 -9.15 -24.67 -22.36
CA THR A 532 -9.99 -24.84 -21.18
C THR A 532 -11.18 -25.68 -21.64
N PRO A 533 -11.55 -26.77 -20.92
CA PRO A 533 -12.60 -27.68 -21.37
C PRO A 533 -13.82 -26.87 -21.78
N THR A 534 -14.25 -27.10 -23.03
CA THR A 534 -15.21 -26.26 -23.74
C THR A 534 -16.37 -25.93 -22.83
N ARG A 535 -16.67 -24.64 -22.69
CA ARG A 535 -17.78 -24.13 -21.89
C ARG A 535 -19.07 -24.83 -22.29
N THR A 536 -19.45 -25.88 -21.56
CA THR A 536 -20.78 -26.48 -21.63
C THR A 536 -21.74 -25.53 -20.95
N ASN A 537 -22.03 -24.42 -21.65
CA ASN A 537 -23.27 -23.68 -21.51
C ASN A 537 -24.41 -24.55 -22.05
N THR A 538 -24.58 -25.75 -21.48
CA THR A 538 -25.87 -26.43 -21.46
C THR A 538 -26.73 -25.56 -20.54
N PRO A 539 -27.78 -24.89 -21.04
CA PRO A 539 -28.67 -24.15 -20.16
C PRO A 539 -29.34 -25.19 -19.25
N VAL A 540 -29.06 -25.16 -17.95
CA VAL A 540 -29.85 -25.94 -17.00
C VAL A 540 -31.27 -25.39 -17.08
N PRO A 541 -32.29 -26.17 -17.52
CA PRO A 541 -33.63 -25.65 -17.68
C PRO A 541 -34.18 -25.16 -16.33
N GLY A 542 -34.57 -23.89 -16.25
CA GLY A 542 -35.08 -23.27 -15.03
C GLY A 542 -34.11 -22.36 -14.27
N TRP A 543 -32.93 -22.03 -14.81
CA TRP A 543 -32.10 -20.96 -14.23
C TRP A 543 -32.70 -19.57 -14.48
N THR A 544 -32.80 -18.74 -13.45
CA THR A 544 -33.22 -17.33 -13.57
C THR A 544 -32.11 -16.38 -13.14
N SER A 545 -31.73 -15.45 -14.02
CA SER A 545 -30.82 -14.34 -13.71
C SER A 545 -31.52 -13.18 -12.98
N THR A 546 -32.69 -13.43 -12.40
CA THR A 546 -33.49 -12.43 -11.69
C THR A 546 -32.79 -12.01 -10.40
N PRO A 547 -32.51 -10.70 -10.19
CA PRO A 547 -31.98 -10.21 -8.94
C PRO A 547 -32.82 -10.65 -7.74
N ILE A 548 -32.15 -10.97 -6.64
CA ILE A 548 -32.79 -11.44 -5.42
C ILE A 548 -33.45 -10.23 -4.73
N PRO A 549 -34.79 -10.18 -4.57
CA PRO A 549 -35.48 -9.02 -4.03
C PRO A 549 -34.93 -8.57 -2.67
N MET A 550 -34.75 -7.25 -2.51
CA MET A 550 -34.23 -6.60 -1.29
C MET A 550 -32.77 -6.94 -0.92
N SER A 551 -31.98 -7.52 -1.82
CA SER A 551 -30.53 -7.69 -1.61
C SER A 551 -29.81 -6.35 -1.73
N TYR A 552 -29.41 -5.78 -0.58
CA TYR A 552 -28.59 -4.56 -0.52
C TYR A 552 -27.19 -4.87 0.01
N TYR A 553 -26.17 -4.46 -0.73
CA TYR A 553 -24.76 -4.65 -0.37
C TYR A 553 -24.14 -3.31 0.03
N GLY A 554 -23.48 -3.31 1.20
CA GLY A 554 -22.73 -2.16 1.66
C GLY A 554 -21.29 -2.17 1.15
N THR A 555 -20.52 -1.18 1.57
CA THR A 555 -19.08 -1.10 1.28
C THR A 555 -18.30 -0.86 2.56
N LEU A 556 -17.08 -1.39 2.60
CA LEU A 556 -16.11 -1.12 3.66
C LEU A 556 -14.83 -0.56 3.03
N ALA A 557 -14.11 0.29 3.77
CA ALA A 557 -12.80 0.77 3.35
C ALA A 557 -11.78 -0.37 3.46
N VAL A 558 -10.90 -0.47 2.47
CA VAL A 558 -9.76 -1.38 2.51
C VAL A 558 -8.66 -0.72 3.35
N LEU A 559 -8.04 -1.47 4.27
CA LEU A 559 -6.99 -0.96 5.16
C LEU A 559 -5.56 -1.28 4.69
N SER A 560 -5.37 -2.31 3.86
CA SER A 560 -4.10 -2.57 3.18
C SER A 560 -4.02 -1.90 1.80
N PRO A 561 -2.81 -1.78 1.22
CA PRO A 561 -2.66 -1.47 -0.19
C PRO A 561 -3.43 -2.47 -1.07
N PRO A 562 -3.96 -2.04 -2.23
CA PRO A 562 -4.50 -2.96 -3.22
C PRO A 562 -3.49 -4.03 -3.60
N THR A 563 -3.99 -5.20 -4.00
CA THR A 563 -3.16 -6.29 -4.52
C THR A 563 -2.31 -5.85 -5.73
N ASP A 564 -1.14 -6.49 -5.92
CA ASP A 564 -0.08 -6.13 -6.86
C ASP A 564 -0.44 -6.32 -8.35
N ARG A 565 -1.59 -6.93 -8.66
CA ARG A 565 -2.12 -7.14 -10.01
C ARG A 565 -3.65 -7.20 -10.00
N PRO A 566 -4.35 -7.01 -11.13
CA PRO A 566 -5.81 -7.02 -11.18
C PRO A 566 -6.40 -8.29 -10.55
N ALA A 567 -7.45 -8.17 -9.74
CA ALA A 567 -7.99 -9.31 -8.98
C ALA A 567 -8.45 -10.50 -9.86
N ALA A 568 -8.91 -10.23 -11.09
CA ALA A 568 -9.23 -11.27 -12.08
C ALA A 568 -8.02 -12.09 -12.54
N GLN A 569 -6.82 -11.53 -12.40
CA GLN A 569 -5.50 -12.11 -12.74
C GLN A 569 -4.70 -12.53 -11.49
N HIS A 570 -5.26 -12.35 -10.28
CA HIS A 570 -4.60 -12.72 -9.03
C HIS A 570 -5.04 -14.11 -8.57
N ALA A 571 -4.13 -15.08 -8.63
CA ALA A 571 -4.45 -16.49 -8.36
C ALA A 571 -4.89 -16.81 -6.91
N ASP A 572 -4.67 -15.89 -5.96
CA ASP A 572 -5.24 -16.00 -4.63
C ASP A 572 -6.60 -15.33 -4.44
N LEU A 573 -7.05 -14.50 -5.38
CA LEU A 573 -8.37 -13.86 -5.32
C LEU A 573 -9.35 -14.56 -6.28
N ASN A 574 -8.88 -14.93 -7.47
CA ASN A 574 -9.62 -15.68 -8.47
C ASN A 574 -9.12 -17.14 -8.52
N LEU A 575 -9.81 -18.04 -7.80
CA LEU A 575 -9.45 -19.45 -7.71
C LEU A 575 -9.49 -20.18 -9.07
N ALA A 576 -10.16 -19.64 -10.09
CA ALA A 576 -10.18 -20.19 -11.45
C ALA A 576 -8.79 -20.38 -12.06
N LEU A 577 -7.86 -19.48 -11.73
CA LEU A 577 -6.51 -19.44 -12.28
C LEU A 577 -5.71 -20.66 -11.82
N ARG A 578 -5.65 -20.87 -10.50
CA ARG A 578 -5.15 -22.12 -9.88
C ARG A 578 -5.93 -23.32 -10.41
N SER A 579 -7.26 -23.25 -10.40
CA SER A 579 -8.14 -24.40 -10.64
C SER A 579 -7.84 -25.53 -9.64
N TYR A 580 -8.43 -26.70 -9.85
CA TYR A 580 -8.45 -27.80 -8.91
C TYR A 580 -8.67 -29.13 -9.63
N ALA A 581 -8.22 -30.23 -9.00
CA ALA A 581 -8.41 -31.59 -9.51
C ALA A 581 -9.17 -32.44 -8.47
N PRO A 582 -10.10 -33.31 -8.89
CA PRO A 582 -10.82 -34.20 -7.99
C PRO A 582 -9.88 -35.24 -7.37
N VAL A 583 -10.16 -35.62 -6.12
CA VAL A 583 -9.41 -36.63 -5.37
C VAL A 583 -10.35 -37.59 -4.64
N GLY A 584 -9.95 -38.87 -4.56
CA GLY A 584 -10.70 -39.92 -3.86
C GLY A 584 -10.58 -39.86 -2.33
N ALA A 585 -10.66 -38.67 -1.73
CA ALA A 585 -10.56 -38.48 -0.29
C ALA A 585 -11.90 -38.78 0.42
N TRP A 586 -11.84 -39.07 1.72
CA TRP A 586 -13.03 -39.35 2.53
C TRP A 586 -13.97 -38.14 2.63
N LEU A 587 -15.26 -38.37 2.36
CA LEU A 587 -16.32 -37.35 2.27
C LEU A 587 -17.09 -37.22 3.59
N GLY A 588 -16.37 -36.87 4.66
CA GLY A 588 -16.94 -36.59 5.99
C GLY A 588 -16.12 -35.56 6.79
N LEU A 589 -16.62 -35.18 7.97
CA LEU A 589 -15.97 -34.22 8.87
C LEU A 589 -14.79 -34.86 9.60
N VAL A 590 -13.58 -34.32 9.43
CA VAL A 590 -12.34 -34.87 10.01
C VAL A 590 -12.03 -34.20 11.34
N ASP A 591 -11.66 -35.00 12.34
CA ASP A 591 -11.12 -34.53 13.61
C ASP A 591 -9.60 -34.37 13.51
N TYR A 592 -9.12 -33.13 13.49
CA TYR A 592 -7.69 -32.81 13.58
C TYR A 592 -7.29 -32.40 14.99
N TRP A 593 -6.05 -32.68 15.37
CA TRP A 593 -5.49 -32.24 16.65
C TRP A 593 -5.00 -30.78 16.59
N GLY A 594 -4.77 -30.17 17.76
CA GLY A 594 -4.29 -28.79 17.89
C GLY A 594 -5.38 -27.81 18.35
N GLY A 595 -5.01 -26.54 18.51
CA GLY A 595 -5.92 -25.48 18.96
C GLY A 595 -7.03 -25.17 17.95
N THR A 596 -8.12 -24.58 18.44
CA THR A 596 -9.27 -24.12 17.65
C THR A 596 -9.46 -22.62 17.85
N ASP A 597 -9.79 -21.90 16.78
CA ASP A 597 -10.24 -20.51 16.87
C ASP A 597 -11.79 -20.44 16.95
N PRO A 598 -12.38 -19.96 18.07
CA PRO A 598 -13.83 -19.70 18.16
C PRO A 598 -14.29 -18.53 17.27
N GLY A 599 -13.36 -17.76 16.70
CA GLY A 599 -13.56 -16.72 15.69
C GLY A 599 -13.58 -17.20 14.23
N ALA A 600 -13.43 -18.50 13.98
CA ALA A 600 -13.41 -19.06 12.64
C ALA A 600 -14.78 -18.97 11.92
N PRO A 601 -14.81 -18.73 10.59
CA PRO A 601 -16.02 -18.84 9.79
C PRO A 601 -16.62 -20.26 9.80
N GLN A 602 -17.92 -20.35 10.03
CA GLN A 602 -18.63 -21.62 10.21
C GLN A 602 -19.36 -22.04 8.94
N LEU A 603 -18.87 -23.10 8.29
CA LEU A 603 -19.27 -23.52 6.95
C LEU A 603 -20.65 -24.15 6.86
N TYR A 604 -21.25 -24.58 7.98
CA TYR A 604 -22.68 -24.90 8.01
C TYR A 604 -23.56 -23.69 7.64
N GLY A 605 -23.04 -22.45 7.76
CA GLY A 605 -23.74 -21.21 7.40
C GLY A 605 -23.81 -20.91 5.89
N VAL A 606 -23.36 -21.80 5.01
CA VAL A 606 -23.44 -21.62 3.54
C VAL A 606 -24.89 -21.71 3.01
N PHE A 607 -25.76 -22.48 3.66
CA PHE A 607 -27.17 -22.64 3.29
C PHE A 607 -28.11 -22.07 4.36
N ALA A 608 -29.32 -21.68 3.94
CA ALA A 608 -30.29 -20.95 4.78
C ALA A 608 -30.75 -21.73 6.02
N ASP A 609 -30.86 -23.06 5.90
CA ASP A 609 -31.26 -23.99 6.96
C ASP A 609 -30.12 -24.33 7.94
N GLN A 610 -28.92 -23.80 7.68
CA GLN A 610 -27.70 -24.08 8.44
C GLN A 610 -27.41 -25.59 8.59
N ARG A 611 -27.73 -26.42 7.60
CA ARG A 611 -27.42 -27.86 7.65
C ARG A 611 -25.91 -28.13 7.57
N THR A 612 -25.48 -29.28 8.09
CA THR A 612 -24.25 -29.91 7.60
C THR A 612 -24.60 -30.58 6.27
N PRO A 613 -24.12 -30.08 5.11
CA PRO A 613 -24.49 -30.64 3.83
C PRO A 613 -23.77 -31.99 3.61
N GLN A 614 -24.35 -32.86 2.77
CA GLN A 614 -23.59 -34.00 2.27
C GLN A 614 -22.43 -33.49 1.41
N PHE A 615 -21.28 -34.14 1.48
CA PHE A 615 -20.14 -33.81 0.64
C PHE A 615 -20.17 -34.71 -0.60
N ASN A 616 -20.33 -34.10 -1.79
CA ASN A 616 -20.47 -34.83 -3.06
C ASN A 616 -19.10 -35.23 -3.63
N ALA A 617 -18.08 -34.39 -3.46
CA ALA A 617 -16.75 -34.58 -4.02
C ALA A 617 -15.71 -33.79 -3.24
N ALA A 618 -14.46 -34.25 -3.31
CA ALA A 618 -13.30 -33.62 -2.72
C ALA A 618 -12.29 -33.27 -3.81
N TYR A 619 -11.59 -32.15 -3.63
CA TYR A 619 -10.64 -31.63 -4.62
C TYR A 619 -9.38 -31.10 -3.91
N ARG A 620 -8.23 -31.20 -4.60
CA ARG A 620 -7.01 -30.46 -4.26
C ARG A 620 -6.85 -29.29 -5.24
N VAL A 621 -6.27 -28.20 -4.75
CA VAL A 621 -6.04 -26.97 -5.52
C VAL A 621 -4.64 -27.02 -6.12
N TYR A 622 -4.42 -26.43 -7.31
CA TYR A 622 -3.07 -26.30 -7.85
C TYR A 622 -2.32 -25.14 -7.19
N ASP A 623 -1.02 -25.30 -7.05
CA ASP A 623 -0.14 -24.23 -6.64
C ASP A 623 -0.03 -23.15 -7.74
N TRP A 624 0.62 -22.04 -7.42
CA TRP A 624 0.83 -20.92 -8.32
C TRP A 624 2.27 -20.44 -8.25
N ASN A 625 2.97 -20.52 -9.37
CA ASN A 625 4.30 -19.95 -9.50
C ASN A 625 4.16 -18.46 -9.85
N TRP A 626 4.55 -17.60 -8.91
CA TRP A 626 4.47 -16.14 -9.04
C TRP A 626 5.50 -15.54 -10.00
N GLU A 627 6.63 -16.23 -10.26
CA GLU A 627 7.69 -15.76 -11.16
C GLU A 627 7.20 -15.77 -12.62
N CYS A 628 6.54 -16.86 -13.05
CA CYS A 628 5.87 -16.93 -14.36
C CYS A 628 4.43 -16.38 -14.35
N ASN A 629 3.88 -16.07 -13.17
CA ASN A 629 2.45 -15.89 -12.92
C ASN A 629 1.61 -17.00 -13.59
N CYS A 630 1.92 -18.26 -13.30
CA CYS A 630 1.35 -19.43 -13.96
C CYS A 630 1.09 -20.61 -13.00
N ARG A 631 0.23 -21.54 -13.42
CA ARG A 631 -0.19 -22.69 -12.60
C ARG A 631 0.97 -23.63 -12.30
N GLY A 632 1.16 -23.94 -11.02
CA GLY A 632 2.15 -24.90 -10.53
C GLY A 632 1.63 -26.34 -10.46
N ALA A 633 2.32 -27.17 -9.66
CA ALA A 633 1.92 -28.55 -9.39
C ALA A 633 0.62 -28.63 -8.57
N LEU A 634 -0.02 -29.79 -8.51
CA LEU A 634 -1.15 -30.02 -7.60
C LEU A 634 -0.62 -30.05 -6.15
N MET A 635 -1.16 -29.22 -5.26
CA MET A 635 -0.70 -29.13 -3.88
C MET A 635 -0.98 -30.45 -3.12
N ASN A 636 -0.19 -30.75 -2.08
CA ASN A 636 -0.34 -31.99 -1.29
C ASN A 636 -0.37 -31.79 0.23
N ASP A 637 -0.34 -30.54 0.71
CA ASP A 637 -0.29 -30.17 2.14
C ASP A 637 -1.50 -30.69 2.93
N TRP A 638 -2.63 -30.84 2.23
CA TRP A 638 -3.87 -31.41 2.73
C TRP A 638 -4.46 -32.38 1.72
N ASP A 639 -5.17 -33.40 2.21
CA ASP A 639 -5.89 -34.33 1.36
C ASP A 639 -6.98 -33.66 0.55
N VAL A 640 -7.66 -32.67 1.14
CA VAL A 640 -8.70 -31.86 0.52
C VAL A 640 -8.41 -30.39 0.80
N MET A 641 -8.58 -29.54 -0.21
CA MET A 641 -8.43 -28.08 -0.10
C MET A 641 -9.66 -27.32 -0.63
N LEU A 642 -10.53 -28.02 -1.35
CA LEU A 642 -11.79 -27.54 -1.87
C LEU A 642 -12.80 -28.70 -1.77
N LEU A 643 -13.98 -28.43 -1.21
CA LEU A 643 -14.98 -29.46 -0.87
C LEU A 643 -16.32 -29.12 -1.51
N GLY A 644 -16.89 -30.08 -2.24
CA GLY A 644 -18.17 -29.94 -2.93
C GLY A 644 -19.34 -30.22 -2.00
N PHE A 645 -20.09 -29.19 -1.63
CA PHE A 645 -21.30 -29.31 -0.81
C PHE A 645 -22.50 -29.62 -1.71
N GLN A 646 -23.30 -30.61 -1.33
CA GLN A 646 -24.57 -30.89 -1.99
C GLN A 646 -25.53 -29.70 -1.84
N ALA A 647 -26.02 -29.22 -2.98
CA ALA A 647 -26.96 -28.13 -3.09
C ALA A 647 -28.16 -28.54 -3.98
N ASN A 648 -29.28 -27.83 -3.85
CA ASN A 648 -30.33 -27.86 -4.86
C ASN A 648 -30.09 -26.74 -5.90
N PRO A 649 -30.36 -26.95 -7.19
CA PRO A 649 -30.29 -25.88 -8.18
C PRO A 649 -31.16 -24.68 -7.77
N ASN A 650 -30.65 -23.46 -7.95
CA ASN A 650 -31.23 -22.19 -7.51
C ASN A 650 -31.35 -21.98 -5.97
N GLU A 651 -30.86 -22.89 -5.13
CA GLU A 651 -30.81 -22.70 -3.67
C GLU A 651 -29.96 -21.48 -3.28
N THR A 652 -30.38 -20.71 -2.27
CA THR A 652 -29.64 -19.52 -1.82
C THR A 652 -28.30 -19.88 -1.18
N VAL A 653 -27.25 -19.16 -1.57
CA VAL A 653 -25.91 -19.29 -1.00
C VAL A 653 -25.61 -18.07 -0.13
N HIS A 654 -25.24 -18.34 1.12
CA HIS A 654 -25.07 -17.35 2.18
C HIS A 654 -23.61 -17.24 2.62
N VAL A 655 -23.26 -16.09 3.19
CA VAL A 655 -21.95 -15.83 3.80
C VAL A 655 -21.82 -16.60 5.12
N PRO A 656 -20.82 -17.50 5.26
CA PRO A 656 -20.54 -18.16 6.53
C PRO A 656 -20.34 -17.16 7.66
N GLY A 657 -21.11 -17.32 8.73
CA GLY A 657 -21.00 -16.50 9.93
C GLY A 657 -19.72 -16.80 10.71
N ARG A 658 -19.30 -15.89 11.59
CA ARG A 658 -18.25 -16.11 12.60
C ARG A 658 -18.62 -15.37 13.89
N SER A 659 -17.91 -15.63 14.99
CA SER A 659 -18.00 -14.74 16.14
C SER A 659 -17.21 -13.44 15.87
N GLY A 660 -17.78 -12.29 16.25
CA GLY A 660 -17.21 -10.97 15.99
C GLY A 660 -17.45 -10.41 14.58
N THR A 661 -17.35 -9.08 14.45
CA THR A 661 -17.63 -8.34 13.20
C THR A 661 -16.55 -7.31 12.90
N MET A 662 -16.42 -6.94 11.63
CA MET A 662 -15.74 -5.72 11.19
C MET A 662 -16.65 -4.50 11.37
N ALA A 663 -16.13 -3.30 11.12
CA ALA A 663 -16.89 -2.06 11.23
C ALA A 663 -18.23 -2.13 10.46
N ASN A 664 -19.28 -1.52 11.03
CA ASN A 664 -20.67 -1.53 10.54
C ASN A 664 -21.35 -2.92 10.52
N GLY A 665 -20.80 -3.90 11.25
CA GLY A 665 -21.39 -5.23 11.43
C GLY A 665 -21.17 -6.19 10.25
N TYR A 666 -20.23 -5.88 9.36
CA TYR A 666 -19.87 -6.79 8.26
C TYR A 666 -19.00 -7.95 8.78
N HIS A 667 -19.14 -9.13 8.17
CA HIS A 667 -18.33 -10.30 8.48
C HIS A 667 -17.19 -10.48 7.48
N ALA A 668 -17.45 -10.20 6.20
CA ALA A 668 -16.47 -10.35 5.14
C ALA A 668 -16.49 -9.18 4.12
N LEU A 669 -15.34 -8.98 3.49
CA LEU A 669 -15.08 -8.11 2.35
C LEU A 669 -15.05 -8.97 1.07
N VAL A 670 -15.58 -8.47 -0.04
CA VAL A 670 -15.63 -9.21 -1.31
C VAL A 670 -14.42 -8.82 -2.17
N LEU A 671 -13.41 -9.69 -2.20
CA LEU A 671 -12.17 -9.44 -2.95
C LEU A 671 -12.30 -9.78 -4.43
N TYR A 672 -13.14 -10.76 -4.75
CA TYR A 672 -13.46 -11.12 -6.13
C TYR A 672 -14.92 -11.56 -6.24
N ALA A 673 -15.58 -11.15 -7.33
CA ALA A 673 -16.89 -11.62 -7.72
C ALA A 673 -16.96 -11.65 -9.25
N ASP A 674 -17.42 -12.77 -9.80
CA ASP A 674 -17.87 -12.88 -11.19
C ASP A 674 -19.22 -13.63 -11.22
N ALA A 675 -19.73 -13.97 -12.41
CA ALA A 675 -21.01 -14.67 -12.56
C ALA A 675 -21.06 -16.09 -11.95
N ASP A 676 -19.90 -16.71 -11.68
CA ASP A 676 -19.73 -18.12 -11.34
C ASP A 676 -19.10 -18.35 -9.93
N ARG A 677 -18.48 -17.31 -9.34
CA ARG A 677 -17.74 -17.39 -8.06
C ARG A 677 -17.74 -16.09 -7.23
N VAL A 678 -17.47 -16.23 -5.93
CA VAL A 678 -17.18 -15.12 -4.99
C VAL A 678 -16.03 -15.50 -4.05
N THR A 679 -15.15 -14.54 -3.74
CA THR A 679 -14.09 -14.66 -2.73
C THR A 679 -14.34 -13.68 -1.58
N LEU A 680 -14.48 -14.23 -0.37
CA LEU A 680 -14.85 -13.56 0.87
C LEU A 680 -13.66 -13.50 1.83
N LYS A 681 -13.26 -12.31 2.28
CA LYS A 681 -12.15 -12.08 3.22
C LYS A 681 -12.65 -11.58 4.56
N TYR A 682 -12.26 -12.22 5.66
CA TYR A 682 -12.75 -11.92 7.01
C TYR A 682 -11.88 -10.88 7.76
N THR A 683 -11.13 -10.07 7.00
CA THR A 683 -10.42 -8.86 7.44
C THR A 683 -10.67 -7.76 6.38
N PRO A 684 -10.46 -6.47 6.68
CA PRO A 684 -10.67 -5.39 5.72
C PRO A 684 -9.48 -5.22 4.75
N ASP A 685 -8.83 -6.32 4.36
CA ASP A 685 -7.61 -6.32 3.56
C ASP A 685 -7.84 -6.78 2.12
N ASP A 686 -7.23 -6.12 1.14
CA ASP A 686 -7.29 -6.52 -0.27
C ASP A 686 -6.21 -7.56 -0.63
N ASN A 687 -6.05 -8.57 0.23
CA ASN A 687 -5.14 -9.68 0.04
C ASN A 687 -5.54 -10.87 0.94
N VAL A 688 -4.92 -12.03 0.72
CA VAL A 688 -5.18 -13.23 1.53
C VAL A 688 -4.21 -13.40 2.73
N ILE A 689 -3.26 -12.49 2.94
CA ILE A 689 -2.03 -12.71 3.72
C ILE A 689 -2.31 -12.99 5.19
N TRP A 690 -3.29 -12.32 5.83
CA TRP A 690 -3.59 -12.50 7.26
C TRP A 690 -5.06 -12.84 7.50
N GLY A 691 -5.35 -13.94 8.21
CA GLY A 691 -6.70 -14.36 8.58
C GLY A 691 -7.56 -14.91 7.44
N TYR A 692 -8.77 -15.35 7.78
CA TYR A 692 -9.55 -16.24 6.91
C TYR A 692 -10.00 -15.64 5.57
N THR A 693 -9.93 -16.47 4.53
CA THR A 693 -10.52 -16.22 3.21
C THR A 693 -11.31 -17.46 2.78
N ILE A 694 -12.52 -17.28 2.23
CA ILE A 694 -13.33 -18.36 1.66
C ILE A 694 -13.54 -18.10 0.16
N HIS A 695 -13.34 -19.12 -0.65
CA HIS A 695 -13.74 -19.15 -2.05
C HIS A 695 -15.02 -19.97 -2.21
N LEU A 696 -16.03 -19.38 -2.88
CA LEU A 696 -17.29 -20.02 -3.25
C LEU A 696 -17.33 -20.17 -4.76
N GLU A 697 -17.47 -21.41 -5.23
CA GLU A 697 -17.38 -21.80 -6.65
C GLU A 697 -18.64 -22.56 -7.08
N GLY A 698 -19.09 -22.38 -8.32
CA GLY A 698 -20.30 -23.02 -8.84
C GLY A 698 -21.60 -22.30 -8.44
N ILE A 699 -21.50 -21.01 -8.14
CA ILE A 699 -22.62 -20.16 -7.73
C ILE A 699 -23.03 -19.19 -8.83
N ALA A 700 -24.32 -18.90 -8.97
CA ALA A 700 -24.81 -17.74 -9.71
C ALA A 700 -24.76 -16.57 -8.74
N THR A 701 -23.67 -15.81 -8.78
CA THR A 701 -23.47 -14.62 -7.93
C THR A 701 -24.57 -13.60 -8.20
N GLU A 702 -25.06 -12.94 -7.15
CA GLU A 702 -26.13 -11.96 -7.24
C GLU A 702 -25.72 -10.78 -8.14
N PRO A 703 -26.48 -10.43 -9.22
CA PRO A 703 -26.05 -9.42 -10.19
C PRO A 703 -25.80 -8.03 -9.59
N SER A 704 -26.53 -7.66 -8.53
CA SER A 704 -26.31 -6.41 -7.82
C SER A 704 -24.99 -6.39 -7.02
N LEU A 705 -24.53 -7.55 -6.54
CA LEU A 705 -23.21 -7.70 -5.91
C LEU A 705 -22.08 -7.61 -6.95
N ILE A 706 -22.24 -8.25 -8.11
CA ILE A 706 -21.28 -8.15 -9.23
C ILE A 706 -21.15 -6.68 -9.65
N SER A 707 -22.27 -5.99 -9.88
CA SER A 707 -22.28 -4.58 -10.32
C SER A 707 -21.59 -3.67 -9.31
N LEU A 708 -21.82 -3.87 -8.01
CA LEU A 708 -21.14 -3.12 -6.96
C LEU A 708 -19.65 -3.46 -6.90
N TYR A 709 -19.28 -4.74 -7.03
CA TYR A 709 -17.89 -5.17 -7.08
C TYR A 709 -17.13 -4.55 -8.26
N GLU A 710 -17.68 -4.64 -9.47
CA GLU A 710 -17.06 -4.14 -10.70
C GLU A 710 -16.88 -2.62 -10.65
N SER A 711 -17.89 -1.87 -10.19
CA SER A 711 -17.78 -0.42 -10.03
C SER A 711 -16.65 -0.03 -9.06
N LEU A 712 -16.59 -0.66 -7.88
CA LEU A 712 -15.55 -0.41 -6.88
C LEU A 712 -14.15 -0.87 -7.30
N ASN A 713 -14.08 -1.99 -8.04
CA ASN A 713 -12.86 -2.49 -8.65
C ASN A 713 -12.32 -1.52 -9.71
N SER A 714 -13.19 -0.97 -10.55
CA SER A 714 -12.80 -0.02 -11.61
C SER A 714 -12.25 1.31 -11.09
N ILE A 715 -12.66 1.74 -9.88
CA ILE A 715 -12.18 2.98 -9.23
C ILE A 715 -11.00 2.72 -8.27
N GLY A 716 -10.30 1.60 -8.40
CA GLY A 716 -9.04 1.35 -7.69
C GLY A 716 -9.18 0.74 -6.29
N ARG A 717 -10.29 0.05 -5.99
CA ARG A 717 -10.43 -0.89 -4.85
C ARG A 717 -10.25 -0.33 -3.43
N GLN A 718 -10.08 0.99 -3.25
CA GLN A 718 -9.98 1.64 -1.93
C GLN A 718 -11.18 1.36 -1.00
N ARG A 719 -12.31 0.99 -1.59
CA ARG A 719 -13.45 0.36 -0.93
C ARG A 719 -13.84 -0.87 -1.73
N LEU A 720 -14.35 -1.90 -1.07
CA LEU A 720 -14.90 -3.09 -1.71
C LEU A 720 -16.27 -3.42 -1.10
N PRO A 721 -17.10 -4.26 -1.77
CA PRO A 721 -18.37 -4.68 -1.21
C PRO A 721 -18.15 -5.41 0.12
N ALA A 722 -19.01 -5.15 1.10
CA ALA A 722 -18.94 -5.77 2.42
C ALA A 722 -20.27 -6.42 2.78
N VAL A 723 -20.18 -7.62 3.33
CA VAL A 723 -21.30 -8.54 3.53
C VAL A 723 -21.38 -9.03 4.98
N ARG A 724 -22.59 -9.21 5.50
CA ARG A 724 -22.86 -9.69 6.87
C ARG A 724 -22.94 -11.21 6.91
N GLY A 725 -22.74 -11.82 8.08
CA GLY A 725 -22.98 -13.24 8.27
C GLY A 725 -24.43 -13.60 7.94
N GLY A 726 -24.65 -14.71 7.22
CA GLY A 726 -25.97 -15.13 6.74
C GLY A 726 -26.54 -14.28 5.58
N GLN A 727 -25.84 -13.25 5.10
CA GLN A 727 -26.27 -12.50 3.93
C GLN A 727 -26.15 -13.35 2.66
N ILE A 728 -27.17 -13.29 1.79
CA ILE A 728 -27.15 -14.01 0.50
C ILE A 728 -26.13 -13.33 -0.44
N VAL A 729 -25.32 -14.12 -1.13
CA VAL A 729 -24.36 -13.66 -2.16
C VAL A 729 -24.63 -14.25 -3.55
N GLY A 730 -25.53 -15.24 -3.64
CA GLY A 730 -25.92 -15.83 -4.92
C GLY A 730 -26.84 -17.04 -4.75
N ARG A 731 -26.82 -17.93 -5.75
CA ARG A 731 -27.52 -19.22 -5.77
C ARG A 731 -26.61 -20.35 -6.22
N ALA A 732 -26.92 -21.60 -5.87
CA ALA A 732 -26.25 -22.74 -6.49
C ALA A 732 -26.63 -22.86 -7.98
N ARG A 733 -25.65 -22.99 -8.89
CA ARG A 733 -25.93 -23.16 -10.35
C ARG A 733 -26.43 -24.56 -10.71
N GLY A 734 -26.21 -25.53 -9.83
CA GLY A 734 -26.53 -26.93 -10.02
C GLY A 734 -26.58 -27.65 -8.69
N THR A 735 -26.20 -28.92 -8.67
CA THR A 735 -26.30 -29.81 -7.49
C THR A 735 -25.11 -29.73 -6.52
N GLU A 736 -24.16 -28.82 -6.76
CA GLU A 736 -22.93 -28.68 -5.98
C GLU A 736 -22.51 -27.21 -5.88
N VAL A 737 -22.15 -26.77 -4.68
CA VAL A 737 -21.41 -25.53 -4.42
C VAL A 737 -20.08 -25.93 -3.80
N LYS A 738 -18.95 -25.51 -4.38
CA LYS A 738 -17.63 -25.89 -3.86
C LYS A 738 -17.08 -24.77 -2.97
N VAL A 739 -16.49 -25.18 -1.84
CA VAL A 739 -16.00 -24.28 -0.79
C VAL A 739 -14.54 -24.60 -0.47
N ALA A 740 -13.66 -23.62 -0.61
CA ALA A 740 -12.28 -23.68 -0.14
C ALA A 740 -12.06 -22.61 0.92
N ILE A 741 -11.25 -22.93 1.92
CA ILE A 741 -10.87 -22.00 2.99
C ILE A 741 -9.36 -21.84 3.04
N ARG A 742 -8.93 -20.61 3.31
CA ARG A 742 -7.55 -20.26 3.59
C ARG A 742 -7.47 -19.56 4.93
N ASP A 743 -6.40 -19.80 5.67
CA ASP A 743 -5.96 -18.94 6.76
C ASP A 743 -4.57 -18.42 6.43
N THR A 744 -4.38 -17.11 6.58
CA THR A 744 -3.05 -16.48 6.55
C THR A 744 -2.24 -16.90 5.30
N GLY A 745 -2.91 -16.85 4.14
CA GLY A 745 -2.39 -17.28 2.84
C GLY A 745 -2.39 -18.79 2.55
N ALA A 746 -2.37 -19.70 3.53
CA ALA A 746 -2.35 -21.14 3.28
C ALA A 746 -3.76 -21.70 2.99
N PHE A 747 -3.91 -22.63 2.04
CA PHE A 747 -5.12 -23.45 1.93
C PHE A 747 -5.17 -24.46 3.08
N LEU A 748 -6.36 -24.67 3.64
CA LEU A 748 -6.61 -25.62 4.73
C LEU A 748 -7.66 -26.65 4.33
N ASP A 749 -7.75 -27.76 5.08
CA ASP A 749 -8.78 -28.76 4.84
C ASP A 749 -10.17 -28.29 5.34
N PRO A 750 -11.14 -28.03 4.45
CA PRO A 750 -12.48 -27.56 4.82
C PRO A 750 -13.32 -28.61 5.57
N ARG A 751 -12.83 -29.85 5.73
CA ARG A 751 -13.48 -30.90 6.53
C ARG A 751 -13.20 -30.79 8.03
N SER A 752 -12.26 -29.93 8.48
CA SER A 752 -11.88 -29.85 9.90
C SER A 752 -13.06 -29.52 10.80
N ARG A 753 -13.54 -30.51 11.57
CA ARG A 753 -14.75 -30.40 12.39
C ARG A 753 -14.60 -29.31 13.45
N LYS A 754 -13.47 -29.31 14.15
CA LYS A 754 -13.19 -28.39 15.27
C LYS A 754 -13.17 -26.92 14.81
N ASP A 755 -12.70 -26.64 13.60
CA ASP A 755 -12.47 -25.27 13.14
C ASP A 755 -13.72 -24.69 12.47
N TRP A 756 -14.27 -25.39 11.47
CA TRP A 756 -15.29 -24.83 10.56
C TRP A 756 -16.72 -25.34 10.80
N TRP A 757 -16.88 -26.32 11.68
CA TRP A 757 -18.14 -27.03 11.91
C TRP A 757 -18.44 -27.18 13.40
N GLN A 758 -18.24 -26.11 14.16
CA GLN A 758 -18.41 -26.08 15.61
C GLN A 758 -19.85 -26.47 15.98
N GLY A 759 -20.00 -27.49 16.84
CA GLY A 759 -21.30 -28.04 17.23
C GLY A 759 -21.94 -29.01 16.22
N ARG A 760 -21.18 -29.58 15.29
CA ARG A 760 -21.63 -30.59 14.30
C ARG A 760 -20.88 -31.92 14.42
#